data_AF-A0AAD5YG16-F1
#
_entry.id   AF-A0AAD5YG16-F1
#
_cell.length_a   1.000
_cell.length_b   1.000
_cell.length_c   1.000
_cell.angle_alpha   90.00
_cell.angle_beta   90.00
_cell.angle_gamma   90.00
#
_symmetry.space_group_name_H-M   'P 1'
#
loop_
_entity.id
_entity.type
_entity.pdbx_description
1 polymer ?
#
loop_
_entity_poly.entity_id
_entity_poly.type
_entity_poly.pdbx_seq_one_letter_code
_entity_poly.pdbx_strand_id
1 'polypeptide(L)'
;MDRESETISVILSSSPDIPLQGLASDSPNLELQHPIASSPDIPLLQLEEFDITTIPKTPTRSHTSDVQQTPTSQLTDTSLPPPIRGKTRQERQRHLRQQETAQKLKALEIQAQIEAEEVEKARRIAEEVAGEDEIRRRQKRAQDLNECLLCIKEKGYNWGDLIAFIFESGTVSREDRWNYFFRVDGRVPTILDFWISQQNSESGRRMVTEWALNSVCGMVYEEAEGVTNQGQLQMKNHLVDSSFGHEFSMSGMYSDFEFMCPRTCRLLRAFATTRRQEKSMSSEALSKKEKLIAAAMSILLGARSQLNSFTRYIIALYLYGSGCKRQVFSVLSHLGLSCSYGSLVGSGNTELESDSEDELVSDTGAGVSESRSPSEEEEDSTSEVEKPEESESEEDESESDEDEPATNVIGSIERGTGKSYAKTPSRKFSPGLLRRLSSACRKFVRTTFKQTPCGVVYDNINFSFNVAEQILGRTGTFENGTCATVIPLFDALLDDMKTCDYLKSYDEAPPLEVEDILLTADENAQYRHNLQGTVLRILVNQAPEHFGRFKSDVEKHHPPTSESITLHKTDIYPLPAMNIDESSTAGNADVMEAIMKEVKYDKSAEYVQVVFGDQLSVAQKRSVANTRAGHDSLFESQLRDVAAPGFFHYQSASSGAVLITHWGDPSGWVDDPSSLHFHNTLLNRKPITLTSPPPYRTSRDLIFVSLYARIFYCLKLVSSYTTLKEYAATVTFDQLCTHTAQIINNFTESKVVIDLRQKREETGRIPESESPHKNRRFYDGDMVFENAVLFMRDALILREFTDAIKAGDSGRLIVVLKTYALLLRGAGRTKYAHEILHLVHNLKYVWPKGLRDIIIRNWLINPSGRPNGWIPVDLLQEHMNFWIKTIYKAHGSNASWEWLAMISPCIDVIRKLATEVNSTLGSHLGSKHASPDLQHDIGILMKYLHERKVYLIERGRSIDGNKPMAIDTIRLGMRNLPGPLAEYNDTFQRMQERRRVPPLLSKGTIDTPPSPNEQPPSPKAPLLETTLSVPRYSPPWDIEFKDMSGPSSESDSQAESSREEPDESESSSDSDPDSDQGSIQGSDAEAMLGDDWDGLLALETEEDVALDMD
;
A
#
# COMPACT_ATOMS: atom_id res chain seq x y z
N MET A 1 16.97 -45.55 8.12
CA MET A 1 16.17 -45.24 9.32
C MET A 1 14.80 -44.79 8.79
N ASP A 2 13.87 -45.65 8.38
CA ASP A 2 13.46 -47.03 8.73
C ASP A 2 12.45 -47.13 9.89
N ARG A 3 11.29 -47.74 9.55
CA ARG A 3 10.18 -48.26 10.39
C ARG A 3 9.21 -47.22 10.98
N GLU A 4 7.88 -47.31 10.91
CA GLU A 4 6.85 -48.38 10.69
C GLU A 4 6.33 -49.14 11.93
N SER A 5 5.01 -49.43 11.89
CA SER A 5 4.26 -50.49 12.64
C SER A 5 3.94 -50.24 14.13
N GLU A 6 2.84 -50.74 14.73
CA GLU A 6 1.56 -51.22 14.19
C GLU A 6 0.41 -51.31 15.25
N THR A 7 -0.79 -51.59 14.75
CA THR A 7 -2.13 -51.84 15.34
C THR A 7 -2.24 -52.96 16.39
N ILE A 8 -3.26 -52.89 17.28
CA ILE A 8 -4.02 -54.04 17.89
C ILE A 8 -5.25 -53.50 18.68
N SER A 9 -6.38 -54.20 18.94
CA SER A 9 -7.32 -55.05 18.17
C SER A 9 -8.39 -55.66 19.15
N VAL A 10 -9.10 -56.75 18.77
CA VAL A 10 -10.11 -57.58 19.52
C VAL A 10 -11.59 -57.36 19.07
N ILE A 11 -12.55 -58.14 19.60
CA ILE A 11 -13.81 -58.62 18.95
C ILE A 11 -14.97 -58.82 19.97
N LEU A 12 -16.24 -58.95 19.51
CA LEU A 12 -17.29 -59.97 19.85
C LEU A 12 -18.74 -59.42 19.72
N SER A 13 -19.82 -60.12 19.32
CA SER A 13 -20.04 -61.33 18.46
C SER A 13 -21.54 -61.73 18.38
N SER A 14 -22.07 -62.21 17.23
CA SER A 14 -23.00 -63.39 17.08
C SER A 14 -23.74 -63.46 15.70
N SER A 15 -24.10 -64.68 15.27
CA SER A 15 -24.92 -65.06 14.07
C SER A 15 -25.57 -66.46 14.34
N PRO A 16 -26.21 -67.26 13.42
CA PRO A 16 -26.05 -67.48 11.96
C PRO A 16 -27.33 -67.06 11.15
N ASP A 17 -27.80 -67.58 10.00
CA ASP A 17 -27.55 -68.67 8.98
C ASP A 17 -28.07 -68.12 7.58
N ILE A 18 -27.81 -68.57 6.34
CA ILE A 18 -27.44 -69.86 5.66
C ILE A 18 -28.67 -70.78 5.35
N PRO A 19 -28.78 -71.54 4.22
CA PRO A 19 -27.83 -71.81 3.11
C PRO A 19 -28.31 -71.56 1.63
N LEU A 20 -27.36 -71.11 0.78
CA LEU A 20 -27.09 -71.50 -0.64
C LEU A 20 -28.17 -71.25 -1.74
N GLN A 21 -27.85 -71.07 -3.04
CA GLN A 21 -26.62 -71.34 -3.83
C GLN A 21 -26.57 -70.46 -5.12
N GLY A 22 -25.41 -69.99 -5.61
CA GLY A 22 -25.26 -69.54 -7.03
C GLY A 22 -24.36 -68.33 -7.40
N LEU A 23 -23.06 -68.58 -7.64
CA LEU A 23 -22.14 -67.95 -8.62
C LEU A 23 -22.28 -66.47 -9.07
N ALA A 24 -21.30 -65.62 -8.70
CA ALA A 24 -20.77 -64.48 -9.50
C ALA A 24 -19.34 -64.11 -8.99
N SER A 25 -18.50 -63.43 -9.80
CA SER A 25 -17.07 -63.19 -9.46
C SER A 25 -16.42 -61.94 -10.10
N ASP A 26 -15.66 -61.21 -9.29
CA ASP A 26 -14.49 -60.31 -9.52
C ASP A 26 -14.20 -59.59 -10.87
N SER A 27 -14.06 -58.26 -10.73
CA SER A 27 -13.06 -57.40 -11.39
C SER A 27 -13.21 -57.14 -12.92
N PRO A 28 -12.27 -56.42 -13.59
CA PRO A 28 -12.32 -54.95 -13.63
C PRO A 28 -12.33 -54.35 -15.06
N ASN A 29 -12.65 -53.06 -15.19
CA ASN A 29 -12.51 -52.33 -16.46
C ASN A 29 -11.17 -51.59 -16.56
N LEU A 30 -10.53 -51.67 -17.73
CA LEU A 30 -9.28 -50.99 -18.08
C LEU A 30 -9.48 -50.18 -19.38
N GLU A 31 -8.74 -49.09 -19.54
CA GLU A 31 -8.76 -48.26 -20.75
C GLU A 31 -8.02 -48.90 -21.93
N LEU A 32 -8.39 -48.52 -23.15
CA LEU A 32 -7.61 -48.80 -24.36
C LEU A 32 -7.54 -47.57 -25.29
N GLN A 33 -6.42 -47.45 -25.99
CA GLN A 33 -5.98 -46.24 -26.71
C GLN A 33 -6.11 -46.42 -28.24
N HIS A 34 -6.55 -45.36 -28.95
CA HIS A 34 -5.99 -44.81 -30.23
C HIS A 34 -5.63 -45.74 -31.44
N PRO A 35 -5.19 -45.23 -32.63
CA PRO A 35 -5.28 -43.90 -33.27
C PRO A 35 -5.79 -43.97 -34.75
N ILE A 36 -5.39 -43.00 -35.60
CA ILE A 36 -5.41 -42.93 -37.09
C ILE A 36 -6.74 -42.36 -37.65
N ALA A 37 -6.84 -41.12 -38.18
CA ALA A 37 -6.15 -40.41 -39.29
C ALA A 37 -6.59 -40.89 -40.70
N SER A 38 -6.57 -40.13 -41.80
CA SER A 38 -5.99 -38.80 -42.13
C SER A 38 -6.63 -38.18 -43.38
N SER A 39 -6.69 -36.85 -43.51
CA SER A 39 -6.59 -36.14 -44.82
C SER A 39 -6.30 -34.63 -44.64
N PRO A 40 -5.31 -34.03 -45.35
CA PRO A 40 -5.00 -32.59 -45.29
C PRO A 40 -5.11 -31.84 -46.65
N ASP A 41 -5.03 -30.51 -46.59
CA ASP A 41 -4.69 -29.51 -47.65
C ASP A 41 -5.58 -29.46 -48.92
N ILE A 42 -5.66 -28.40 -49.77
CA ILE A 42 -4.79 -27.25 -50.14
C ILE A 42 -5.65 -25.94 -50.28
N PRO A 43 -5.10 -24.69 -50.23
CA PRO A 43 -5.88 -23.49 -49.84
C PRO A 43 -5.93 -22.29 -50.84
N LEU A 44 -6.69 -21.25 -50.42
CA LEU A 44 -6.50 -19.78 -50.60
C LEU A 44 -6.61 -19.07 -51.97
N LEU A 45 -7.46 -18.01 -51.98
CA LEU A 45 -7.41 -16.70 -52.68
C LEU A 45 -8.82 -16.04 -52.49
N GLN A 46 -9.11 -14.96 -51.77
CA GLN A 46 -8.44 -13.70 -51.32
C GLN A 46 -8.64 -12.49 -52.27
N LEU A 47 -8.72 -11.28 -51.68
CA LEU A 47 -8.95 -9.91 -52.23
C LEU A 47 -10.45 -9.54 -52.37
N GLU A 48 -11.00 -8.61 -51.55
CA GLU A 48 -10.90 -7.13 -51.50
C GLU A 48 -12.04 -6.45 -52.29
N GLU A 49 -12.94 -5.72 -51.61
CA GLU A 49 -13.04 -4.23 -51.58
C GLU A 49 -13.21 -3.59 -52.98
N PHE A 50 -14.34 -2.95 -53.30
CA PHE A 50 -14.63 -1.55 -52.90
C PHE A 50 -16.11 -1.16 -53.09
N ASP A 51 -16.49 0.03 -52.63
CA ASP A 51 -17.85 0.61 -52.73
C ASP A 51 -17.87 1.97 -53.51
N ILE A 52 -19.08 2.45 -53.79
CA ILE A 52 -19.54 3.79 -54.21
C ILE A 52 -19.25 4.31 -55.65
N THR A 53 -20.26 5.04 -56.15
CA THR A 53 -20.27 6.16 -57.13
C THR A 53 -20.58 5.98 -58.63
N THR A 54 -21.77 6.51 -58.99
CA THR A 54 -22.09 7.40 -60.15
C THR A 54 -22.53 6.87 -61.55
N ILE A 55 -23.85 6.93 -61.79
CA ILE A 55 -24.58 7.91 -62.69
C ILE A 55 -24.29 7.87 -64.23
N PRO A 56 -25.27 8.10 -65.16
CA PRO A 56 -26.74 8.16 -65.06
C PRO A 56 -27.62 7.64 -66.27
N LYS A 57 -28.95 7.50 -66.03
CA LYS A 57 -30.10 7.76 -66.96
C LYS A 57 -30.24 6.85 -68.23
N THR A 58 -31.41 6.66 -68.86
CA THR A 58 -32.78 7.25 -68.74
C THR A 58 -33.86 6.15 -69.03
N PRO A 59 -35.17 6.33 -68.71
CA PRO A 59 -36.03 5.21 -68.28
C PRO A 59 -37.20 4.81 -69.19
N THR A 60 -37.87 3.69 -68.86
CA THR A 60 -39.34 3.58 -68.93
C THR A 60 -39.93 2.54 -67.95
N ARG A 61 -41.23 2.71 -67.66
CA ARG A 61 -42.18 1.82 -66.93
C ARG A 61 -42.40 0.47 -67.68
N SER A 62 -42.96 -0.63 -67.12
CA SER A 62 -43.39 -0.98 -65.75
C SER A 62 -43.93 -2.43 -65.65
N HIS A 63 -44.00 -2.98 -64.42
CA HIS A 63 -44.97 -3.98 -63.89
C HIS A 63 -45.03 -5.45 -64.41
N THR A 64 -44.90 -6.37 -63.43
CA THR A 64 -45.69 -7.61 -63.16
C THR A 64 -45.61 -8.90 -64.01
N SER A 65 -45.35 -10.00 -63.27
CA SER A 65 -46.05 -11.31 -63.22
C SER A 65 -45.89 -12.42 -64.30
N ASP A 66 -45.10 -13.44 -63.92
CA ASP A 66 -45.54 -14.83 -63.60
C ASP A 66 -45.68 -15.93 -64.70
N VAL A 67 -45.77 -17.20 -64.24
CA VAL A 67 -46.26 -18.47 -64.88
C VAL A 67 -45.27 -19.49 -65.55
N GLN A 68 -44.79 -20.45 -64.74
CA GLN A 68 -44.81 -21.95 -64.85
C GLN A 68 -44.28 -22.84 -66.04
N GLN A 69 -43.87 -24.08 -65.65
CA GLN A 69 -44.16 -25.45 -66.25
C GLN A 69 -43.17 -26.29 -67.16
N THR A 70 -42.46 -27.28 -66.55
CA THR A 70 -42.34 -28.77 -66.86
C THR A 70 -41.60 -29.44 -68.10
N PRO A 71 -41.20 -30.76 -68.05
CA PRO A 71 -40.12 -31.41 -68.90
C PRO A 71 -40.35 -32.86 -69.51
N THR A 72 -39.41 -33.46 -70.34
CA THR A 72 -39.33 -34.96 -70.66
C THR A 72 -38.08 -35.58 -71.43
N SER A 73 -37.45 -36.67 -70.89
CA SER A 73 -36.99 -38.06 -71.35
C SER A 73 -36.32 -38.58 -72.70
N GLN A 74 -35.50 -39.70 -72.63
CA GLN A 74 -35.11 -40.85 -73.60
C GLN A 74 -33.75 -40.82 -74.45
N LEU A 75 -33.10 -41.82 -75.15
CA LEU A 75 -32.75 -43.33 -75.24
C LEU A 75 -31.78 -43.57 -76.50
N THR A 76 -31.04 -44.64 -77.01
CA THR A 76 -30.36 -46.01 -76.77
C THR A 76 -29.43 -46.36 -78.04
N ASP A 77 -28.77 -47.49 -78.48
CA ASP A 77 -28.54 -48.97 -78.17
C ASP A 77 -27.38 -49.73 -79.03
N THR A 78 -26.93 -50.96 -78.65
CA THR A 78 -26.26 -52.16 -79.36
C THR A 78 -24.86 -52.26 -80.11
N SER A 79 -24.16 -53.46 -80.07
CA SER A 79 -23.41 -54.21 -81.19
C SER A 79 -22.50 -55.45 -80.78
N LEU A 80 -21.87 -56.23 -81.73
CA LEU A 80 -21.26 -57.61 -81.56
C LEU A 80 -20.15 -58.08 -82.61
N PRO A 81 -19.19 -59.03 -82.31
CA PRO A 81 -18.27 -59.68 -83.31
C PRO A 81 -17.93 -61.23 -83.20
N PRO A 82 -17.18 -61.88 -84.14
CA PRO A 82 -17.11 -63.37 -84.30
C PRO A 82 -15.65 -64.05 -84.41
N PRO A 83 -15.26 -65.12 -85.20
CA PRO A 83 -14.45 -66.28 -84.70
C PRO A 83 -13.19 -66.79 -85.51
N ILE A 84 -12.44 -67.83 -85.04
CA ILE A 84 -11.19 -68.42 -85.66
C ILE A 84 -11.12 -69.99 -85.58
N ARG A 85 -10.30 -70.68 -86.40
CA ARG A 85 -10.28 -72.17 -86.61
C ARG A 85 -8.87 -72.83 -86.70
N GLY A 86 -8.59 -73.85 -85.86
CA GLY A 86 -7.75 -75.03 -86.22
C GLY A 86 -6.40 -75.30 -85.49
N LYS A 87 -6.34 -76.40 -84.70
CA LYS A 87 -5.14 -77.23 -84.37
C LYS A 87 -5.51 -78.52 -83.60
N THR A 88 -4.54 -79.37 -83.24
CA THR A 88 -4.70 -80.83 -83.05
C THR A 88 -5.02 -81.32 -81.62
N ARG A 89 -5.39 -82.62 -81.50
CA ARG A 89 -6.17 -83.21 -80.39
C ARG A 89 -5.57 -83.07 -78.99
N GLN A 90 -4.25 -83.11 -78.82
CA GLN A 90 -3.61 -83.01 -77.48
C GLN A 90 -3.64 -81.58 -76.91
N GLU A 91 -3.49 -80.56 -77.76
CA GLU A 91 -3.47 -79.15 -77.33
C GLU A 91 -4.83 -78.73 -76.72
N ARG A 92 -5.93 -79.35 -77.15
CA ARG A 92 -7.27 -79.13 -76.58
C ARG A 92 -7.44 -79.56 -75.12
N GLN A 93 -6.65 -80.51 -74.59
CA GLN A 93 -6.84 -80.97 -73.20
C GLN A 93 -6.30 -80.00 -72.14
N ARG A 94 -5.31 -79.16 -72.46
CA ARG A 94 -4.91 -78.05 -71.57
C ARG A 94 -5.91 -76.90 -71.58
N HIS A 95 -6.58 -76.69 -72.72
CA HIS A 95 -7.64 -75.68 -72.89
C HIS A 95 -8.82 -75.87 -71.93
N LEU A 96 -9.07 -77.10 -71.46
CA LEU A 96 -10.09 -77.38 -70.45
C LEU A 96 -9.62 -77.00 -69.04
N ARG A 97 -8.56 -77.64 -68.52
CA ARG A 97 -8.18 -77.50 -67.10
C ARG A 97 -7.86 -76.07 -66.66
N GLN A 98 -7.23 -75.26 -67.53
CA GLN A 98 -6.94 -73.86 -67.21
C GLN A 98 -8.18 -72.95 -67.29
N GLN A 99 -9.18 -73.29 -68.12
CA GLN A 99 -10.47 -72.60 -68.09
C GLN A 99 -11.29 -73.02 -66.88
N GLU A 100 -11.32 -74.31 -66.50
CA GLU A 100 -12.06 -74.81 -65.33
C GLU A 100 -11.60 -74.15 -64.02
N THR A 101 -10.29 -73.95 -63.81
CA THR A 101 -9.78 -73.27 -62.62
C THR A 101 -10.08 -71.77 -62.62
N ALA A 102 -9.99 -71.10 -63.78
CA ALA A 102 -10.31 -69.68 -63.90
C ALA A 102 -11.82 -69.42 -63.75
N GLN A 103 -12.66 -70.32 -64.26
CA GLN A 103 -14.11 -70.28 -64.08
C GLN A 103 -14.52 -70.55 -62.63
N LYS A 104 -13.87 -71.49 -61.93
CA LYS A 104 -14.17 -71.74 -60.50
C LYS A 104 -13.78 -70.58 -59.60
N LEU A 105 -12.64 -69.92 -59.84
CA LEU A 105 -12.27 -68.71 -59.10
C LEU A 105 -13.25 -67.56 -59.35
N LYS A 106 -13.57 -67.26 -60.62
CA LYS A 106 -14.60 -66.25 -60.93
C LYS A 106 -15.99 -66.61 -60.40
N ALA A 107 -16.37 -67.89 -60.37
CA ALA A 107 -17.65 -68.30 -59.80
C ALA A 107 -17.70 -68.07 -58.28
N LEU A 108 -16.62 -68.35 -57.53
CA LEU A 108 -16.54 -68.05 -56.11
C LEU A 108 -16.48 -66.55 -55.82
N GLU A 109 -15.76 -65.79 -56.65
CA GLU A 109 -15.65 -64.32 -56.53
C GLU A 109 -16.99 -63.62 -56.83
N ILE A 110 -17.72 -64.08 -57.85
CA ILE A 110 -19.09 -63.63 -58.16
C ILE A 110 -20.07 -64.08 -57.07
N GLN A 111 -19.96 -65.30 -56.56
CA GLN A 111 -20.82 -65.79 -55.47
C GLN A 111 -20.64 -64.94 -54.19
N ALA A 112 -19.39 -64.65 -53.80
CA ALA A 112 -19.09 -63.80 -52.65
C ALA A 112 -19.52 -62.34 -52.88
N GLN A 113 -19.45 -61.82 -54.11
CA GLN A 113 -20.00 -60.50 -54.44
C GLN A 113 -21.53 -60.49 -54.37
N ILE A 114 -22.22 -61.53 -54.86
CA ILE A 114 -23.68 -61.66 -54.76
C ILE A 114 -24.09 -61.76 -53.29
N GLU A 115 -23.44 -62.60 -52.48
CA GLU A 115 -23.75 -62.72 -51.04
C GLU A 115 -23.48 -61.41 -50.28
N ALA A 116 -22.43 -60.67 -50.62
CA ALA A 116 -22.19 -59.34 -50.03
C ALA A 116 -23.22 -58.28 -50.49
N GLU A 117 -23.63 -58.31 -51.76
CA GLU A 117 -24.65 -57.40 -52.28
C GLU A 117 -26.06 -57.76 -51.75
N GLU A 118 -26.34 -59.03 -51.51
CA GLU A 118 -27.56 -59.50 -50.84
C GLU A 118 -27.55 -59.15 -49.35
N VAL A 119 -26.41 -59.20 -48.65
CA VAL A 119 -26.30 -58.73 -47.26
C VAL A 119 -26.46 -57.21 -47.14
N GLU A 120 -25.84 -56.40 -48.01
CA GLU A 120 -26.04 -54.95 -47.99
C GLU A 120 -27.44 -54.54 -48.50
N LYS A 121 -28.04 -55.28 -49.45
CA LYS A 121 -29.46 -55.12 -49.79
C LYS A 121 -30.35 -55.53 -48.62
N ALA A 122 -30.08 -56.63 -47.92
CA ALA A 122 -30.83 -57.02 -46.73
C ALA A 122 -30.66 -56.01 -45.59
N ARG A 123 -29.49 -55.39 -45.43
CA ARG A 123 -29.24 -54.31 -44.46
C ARG A 123 -30.02 -53.04 -44.82
N ARG A 124 -30.00 -52.63 -46.09
CA ARG A 124 -30.78 -51.48 -46.59
C ARG A 124 -32.28 -51.72 -46.55
N ILE A 125 -32.74 -52.92 -46.93
CA ILE A 125 -34.13 -53.34 -46.81
C ILE A 125 -34.51 -53.45 -45.32
N ALA A 126 -33.61 -53.82 -44.42
CA ALA A 126 -33.89 -53.77 -42.98
C ALA A 126 -33.92 -52.33 -42.44
N GLU A 127 -33.11 -51.40 -42.97
CA GLU A 127 -33.16 -49.97 -42.64
C GLU A 127 -34.41 -49.29 -43.23
N GLU A 128 -34.80 -49.60 -44.47
CA GLU A 128 -36.06 -49.16 -45.09
C GLU A 128 -37.25 -49.78 -44.39
N VAL A 129 -37.28 -51.10 -44.12
CA VAL A 129 -38.38 -51.75 -43.40
C VAL A 129 -38.44 -51.28 -41.96
N ALA A 130 -37.34 -51.06 -41.25
CA ALA A 130 -37.39 -50.45 -39.91
C ALA A 130 -37.87 -48.98 -39.96
N GLY A 131 -37.50 -48.23 -41.00
CA GLY A 131 -38.00 -46.89 -41.27
C GLY A 131 -39.50 -46.88 -41.58
N GLU A 132 -39.97 -47.78 -42.44
CA GLU A 132 -41.38 -47.98 -42.78
C GLU A 132 -42.17 -48.47 -41.58
N ASP A 133 -41.66 -49.41 -40.78
CA ASP A 133 -42.33 -49.92 -39.59
C ASP A 133 -42.40 -48.85 -38.50
N GLU A 134 -41.38 -47.98 -38.37
CA GLU A 134 -41.43 -46.84 -37.44
C GLU A 134 -42.34 -45.71 -37.97
N ILE A 135 -42.35 -45.44 -39.28
CA ILE A 135 -43.33 -44.56 -39.93
C ILE A 135 -44.75 -45.11 -39.73
N ARG A 136 -44.95 -46.42 -39.85
CA ARG A 136 -46.24 -47.11 -39.71
C ARG A 136 -46.70 -47.18 -38.26
N ARG A 137 -45.78 -47.37 -37.30
CA ARG A 137 -46.04 -47.20 -35.86
C ARG A 137 -46.38 -45.76 -35.53
N ARG A 138 -45.70 -44.78 -36.13
CA ARG A 138 -45.97 -43.35 -35.95
C ARG A 138 -47.31 -42.93 -36.56
N GLN A 139 -47.65 -43.44 -37.74
CA GLN A 139 -48.96 -43.28 -38.40
C GLN A 139 -50.07 -43.93 -37.58
N LYS A 140 -49.90 -45.21 -37.16
CA LYS A 140 -50.87 -45.89 -36.30
C LYS A 140 -51.03 -45.15 -34.97
N ARG A 141 -49.95 -44.79 -34.30
CA ARG A 141 -49.99 -43.99 -33.06
C ARG A 141 -50.70 -42.65 -33.26
N ALA A 142 -50.52 -41.99 -34.40
CA ALA A 142 -51.26 -40.78 -34.74
C ALA A 142 -52.76 -41.05 -34.98
N GLN A 143 -53.11 -42.18 -35.59
CA GLN A 143 -54.49 -42.64 -35.73
C GLN A 143 -55.12 -42.96 -34.36
N ASP A 144 -54.50 -43.84 -33.57
CA ASP A 144 -54.93 -44.22 -32.22
C ASP A 144 -55.14 -42.97 -31.33
N LEU A 145 -54.24 -41.98 -31.40
CA LEU A 145 -54.37 -40.70 -30.67
C LEU A 145 -55.46 -39.78 -31.25
N ASN A 146 -55.67 -39.75 -32.57
CA ASN A 146 -56.76 -38.99 -33.18
C ASN A 146 -58.13 -39.57 -32.82
N GLU A 147 -58.26 -40.90 -32.72
CA GLU A 147 -59.46 -41.58 -32.24
C GLU A 147 -59.75 -41.22 -30.77
N CYS A 148 -58.72 -41.14 -29.92
CA CYS A 148 -58.86 -40.60 -28.56
C CYS A 148 -59.32 -39.12 -28.55
N LEU A 149 -58.72 -38.25 -29.38
CA LEU A 149 -59.11 -36.83 -29.48
C LEU A 149 -60.56 -36.65 -29.95
N LEU A 150 -61.04 -37.50 -30.87
CA LEU A 150 -62.43 -37.53 -31.29
C LEU A 150 -63.36 -37.94 -30.14
N CYS A 151 -63.05 -39.01 -29.41
CA CYS A 151 -63.87 -39.48 -28.27
C CYS A 151 -64.00 -38.44 -27.14
N ILE A 152 -62.96 -37.61 -26.92
CA ILE A 152 -63.02 -36.49 -25.96
C ILE A 152 -63.97 -35.39 -26.48
N LYS A 153 -63.85 -35.05 -27.77
CA LYS A 153 -64.66 -34.03 -28.45
C LYS A 153 -66.14 -34.41 -28.55
N GLU A 154 -66.46 -35.68 -28.79
CA GLU A 154 -67.84 -36.21 -28.79
C GLU A 154 -68.53 -36.06 -27.43
N LYS A 155 -67.76 -36.02 -26.34
CA LYS A 155 -68.25 -35.80 -24.97
C LYS A 155 -68.36 -34.31 -24.59
N GLY A 156 -68.08 -33.40 -25.52
CA GLY A 156 -68.17 -31.95 -25.31
C GLY A 156 -66.92 -31.30 -24.72
N TYR A 157 -65.85 -32.06 -24.48
CA TYR A 157 -64.58 -31.57 -23.91
C TYR A 157 -63.52 -31.38 -25.01
N ASN A 158 -62.47 -30.62 -24.71
CA ASN A 158 -61.30 -30.47 -25.56
C ASN A 158 -60.02 -31.08 -24.92
N TRP A 159 -58.93 -31.11 -25.67
CA TRP A 159 -57.67 -31.73 -25.22
C TRP A 159 -56.99 -30.94 -24.08
N GLY A 160 -57.22 -29.63 -24.00
CA GLY A 160 -56.80 -28.78 -22.88
C GLY A 160 -57.54 -29.14 -21.60
N ASP A 161 -58.85 -29.40 -21.66
CA ASP A 161 -59.65 -29.83 -20.50
C ASP A 161 -59.13 -31.16 -19.94
N LEU A 162 -58.74 -32.10 -20.81
CA LEU A 162 -58.13 -33.36 -20.39
C LEU A 162 -56.77 -33.13 -19.69
N ILE A 163 -55.93 -32.21 -20.20
CA ILE A 163 -54.65 -31.88 -19.55
C ILE A 163 -54.91 -31.20 -18.19
N ALA A 164 -55.84 -30.26 -18.11
CA ALA A 164 -56.24 -29.64 -16.85
C ALA A 164 -56.69 -30.70 -15.82
N PHE A 165 -57.61 -31.59 -16.21
CA PHE A 165 -58.09 -32.70 -15.39
C PHE A 165 -56.95 -33.64 -14.92
N ILE A 166 -55.93 -33.90 -15.76
CA ILE A 166 -54.79 -34.75 -15.37
C ILE A 166 -53.91 -34.09 -14.28
N PHE A 167 -53.79 -32.75 -14.29
CA PHE A 167 -52.93 -32.03 -13.36
C PHE A 167 -53.64 -31.42 -12.13
N GLU A 168 -54.97 -31.38 -12.15
CA GLU A 168 -55.82 -30.95 -11.03
C GLU A 168 -55.52 -31.70 -9.71
N SER A 169 -55.85 -31.06 -8.58
CA SER A 169 -55.54 -31.56 -7.25
C SER A 169 -56.53 -32.65 -6.80
N GLY A 170 -56.17 -33.90 -7.02
CA GLY A 170 -56.85 -35.09 -6.45
C GLY A 170 -57.43 -36.06 -7.48
N THR A 171 -57.39 -35.71 -8.76
CA THR A 171 -57.95 -36.51 -9.87
C THR A 171 -57.08 -37.71 -10.27
N VAL A 172 -55.76 -37.49 -10.41
CA VAL A 172 -54.77 -38.49 -10.86
C VAL A 172 -53.64 -38.63 -9.83
N SER A 173 -53.19 -39.87 -9.59
CA SER A 173 -52.16 -40.14 -8.59
C SER A 173 -50.82 -39.44 -8.91
N ARG A 174 -50.01 -39.22 -7.89
CA ARG A 174 -48.65 -38.66 -8.06
C ARG A 174 -47.75 -39.63 -8.82
N GLU A 175 -47.92 -40.94 -8.62
CA GLU A 175 -47.13 -41.98 -9.28
C GLU A 175 -47.47 -42.11 -10.76
N ASP A 176 -48.74 -42.01 -11.14
CA ASP A 176 -49.15 -42.06 -12.56
C ASP A 176 -48.66 -40.82 -13.32
N ARG A 177 -48.81 -39.63 -12.72
CA ARG A 177 -48.24 -38.38 -13.27
C ARG A 177 -46.72 -38.50 -13.44
N TRP A 178 -46.01 -39.08 -12.48
CA TRP A 178 -44.59 -39.36 -12.64
C TRP A 178 -44.34 -40.36 -13.78
N ASN A 179 -44.88 -41.57 -13.70
CA ASN A 179 -44.62 -42.69 -14.61
C ASN A 179 -44.96 -42.41 -16.08
N TYR A 180 -46.01 -41.64 -16.35
CA TYR A 180 -46.50 -41.40 -17.71
C TYR A 180 -46.18 -40.02 -18.29
N PHE A 181 -45.89 -39.01 -17.46
CA PHE A 181 -45.52 -37.67 -17.94
C PHE A 181 -44.05 -37.32 -17.70
N PHE A 182 -43.53 -37.47 -16.48
CA PHE A 182 -42.20 -36.99 -16.10
C PHE A 182 -41.06 -38.02 -16.24
N ARG A 183 -41.32 -39.33 -16.07
CA ARG A 183 -40.32 -40.42 -16.03
C ARG A 183 -39.56 -40.64 -17.35
N VAL A 184 -39.98 -40.03 -18.44
CA VAL A 184 -39.31 -40.16 -19.74
C VAL A 184 -38.53 -38.88 -20.01
N ASP A 185 -37.22 -38.97 -19.89
CA ASP A 185 -36.31 -37.84 -20.05
C ASP A 185 -36.54 -37.08 -21.36
N GLY A 186 -36.42 -35.75 -21.31
CA GLY A 186 -36.67 -34.86 -22.43
C GLY A 186 -38.15 -34.68 -22.82
N ARG A 187 -39.08 -35.56 -22.41
CA ARG A 187 -40.51 -35.49 -22.82
C ARG A 187 -41.14 -34.14 -22.54
N VAL A 188 -40.97 -33.61 -21.32
CA VAL A 188 -41.57 -32.32 -20.92
C VAL A 188 -40.92 -31.14 -21.67
N PRO A 189 -39.56 -31.01 -21.73
CA PRO A 189 -38.91 -30.07 -22.63
C PRO A 189 -39.42 -30.13 -24.07
N THR A 190 -39.49 -31.30 -24.70
CA THR A 190 -39.96 -31.44 -26.09
C THR A 190 -41.42 -31.02 -26.29
N ILE A 191 -42.29 -31.20 -25.29
CA ILE A 191 -43.67 -30.68 -25.33
C ILE A 191 -43.67 -29.14 -25.28
N LEU A 192 -42.85 -28.54 -24.42
CA LEU A 192 -42.70 -27.08 -24.33
C LEU A 192 -42.08 -26.50 -25.62
N ASP A 193 -41.06 -27.15 -26.18
CA ASP A 193 -40.44 -26.81 -27.47
C ASP A 193 -41.47 -26.81 -28.61
N PHE A 194 -42.37 -27.80 -28.64
CA PHE A 194 -43.47 -27.82 -29.60
C PHE A 194 -44.44 -26.66 -29.39
N TRP A 195 -44.77 -26.29 -28.14
CA TRP A 195 -45.65 -25.16 -27.85
C TRP A 195 -45.08 -23.82 -28.33
N ILE A 196 -43.77 -23.58 -28.15
CA ILE A 196 -43.10 -22.35 -28.64
C ILE A 196 -42.71 -22.39 -30.13
N SER A 197 -42.85 -23.54 -30.80
CA SER A 197 -42.46 -23.70 -32.21
C SER A 197 -43.23 -22.78 -33.17
N GLN A 198 -42.59 -22.40 -34.29
CA GLN A 198 -43.17 -21.49 -35.31
C GLN A 198 -44.47 -21.98 -35.97
N GLN A 199 -44.89 -23.22 -35.70
CA GLN A 199 -46.15 -23.80 -36.19
C GLN A 199 -47.38 -23.33 -35.39
N ASN A 200 -47.17 -22.78 -34.18
CA ASN A 200 -48.24 -22.23 -33.34
C ASN A 200 -48.44 -20.73 -33.51
N SER A 201 -49.63 -20.25 -33.15
CA SER A 201 -49.98 -18.83 -33.18
C SER A 201 -49.03 -18.00 -32.31
N GLU A 202 -48.79 -16.75 -32.72
CA GLU A 202 -47.94 -15.82 -31.97
C GLU A 202 -48.43 -15.58 -30.54
N SER A 203 -49.76 -15.47 -30.35
CA SER A 203 -50.40 -15.39 -29.03
C SER A 203 -50.12 -16.63 -28.18
N GLY A 204 -50.20 -17.85 -28.74
CA GLY A 204 -49.92 -19.09 -28.00
C GLY A 204 -48.46 -19.21 -27.58
N ARG A 205 -47.53 -18.89 -28.50
CA ARG A 205 -46.08 -18.84 -28.21
C ARG A 205 -45.76 -17.80 -27.14
N ARG A 206 -46.37 -16.62 -27.23
CA ARG A 206 -46.23 -15.53 -26.24
C ARG A 206 -46.71 -15.97 -24.86
N MET A 207 -47.90 -16.57 -24.74
CA MET A 207 -48.46 -17.02 -23.45
C MET A 207 -47.53 -17.99 -22.70
N VAL A 208 -46.95 -18.97 -23.40
CA VAL A 208 -46.00 -19.93 -22.81
C VAL A 208 -44.68 -19.25 -22.43
N THR A 209 -44.23 -18.30 -23.25
CA THR A 209 -43.00 -17.52 -22.98
C THR A 209 -43.17 -16.59 -21.77
N GLU A 210 -44.30 -15.88 -21.66
CA GLU A 210 -44.62 -15.02 -20.52
C GLU A 210 -44.79 -15.83 -19.23
N TRP A 211 -45.43 -17.00 -19.26
CA TRP A 211 -45.47 -17.91 -18.11
C TRP A 211 -44.08 -18.37 -17.66
N ALA A 212 -43.20 -18.73 -18.61
CA ALA A 212 -41.84 -19.15 -18.30
C ALA A 212 -41.01 -17.99 -17.72
N LEU A 213 -41.13 -16.79 -18.29
CA LEU A 213 -40.48 -15.57 -17.77
C LEU A 213 -40.97 -15.24 -16.36
N ASN A 214 -42.28 -15.22 -16.12
CA ASN A 214 -42.85 -14.98 -14.79
C ASN A 214 -42.38 -16.02 -13.75
N SER A 215 -42.26 -17.29 -14.16
CA SER A 215 -41.75 -18.37 -13.31
C SER A 215 -40.27 -18.16 -12.95
N VAL A 216 -39.44 -17.75 -13.91
CA VAL A 216 -38.01 -17.42 -13.66
C VAL A 216 -37.89 -16.16 -12.78
N CYS A 217 -38.70 -15.13 -13.03
CA CYS A 217 -38.74 -13.94 -12.20
C CYS A 217 -39.08 -14.29 -10.74
N GLY A 218 -40.08 -15.13 -10.49
CA GLY A 218 -40.42 -15.60 -9.13
C GLY A 218 -39.23 -16.23 -8.41
N MET A 219 -38.48 -17.12 -9.08
CA MET A 219 -37.28 -17.74 -8.51
C MET A 219 -36.17 -16.72 -8.20
N VAL A 220 -36.01 -15.67 -9.04
CA VAL A 220 -35.06 -14.58 -8.78
C VAL A 220 -35.55 -13.67 -7.64
N TYR A 221 -36.86 -13.51 -7.45
CA TYR A 221 -37.42 -12.83 -6.28
C TYR A 221 -37.11 -13.58 -4.99
N GLU A 222 -37.26 -14.90 -4.96
CA GLU A 222 -36.92 -15.79 -3.83
C GLU A 222 -35.42 -15.74 -3.50
N GLU A 223 -34.55 -15.94 -4.48
CA GLU A 223 -33.08 -15.93 -4.30
C GLU A 223 -32.59 -14.59 -3.72
N ALA A 224 -33.03 -13.45 -4.28
CA ALA A 224 -32.63 -12.13 -3.83
C ALA A 224 -33.26 -11.70 -2.49
N GLU A 225 -34.39 -12.28 -2.10
CA GLU A 225 -34.93 -12.15 -0.75
C GLU A 225 -34.11 -12.93 0.27
N GLY A 226 -33.72 -14.16 -0.07
CA GLY A 226 -32.85 -15.01 0.75
C GLY A 226 -31.54 -14.31 1.16
N VAL A 227 -30.81 -13.73 0.21
CA VAL A 227 -29.57 -12.96 0.49
C VAL A 227 -29.85 -11.77 1.40
N THR A 228 -30.94 -11.04 1.14
CA THR A 228 -31.30 -9.86 1.94
C THR A 228 -31.62 -10.25 3.38
N ASN A 229 -32.32 -11.38 3.59
CA ASN A 229 -32.71 -11.88 4.91
C ASN A 229 -31.54 -12.52 5.68
N GLN A 230 -30.57 -13.15 5.01
CA GLN A 230 -29.31 -13.57 5.65
C GLN A 230 -28.47 -12.37 6.11
N GLY A 231 -28.60 -11.22 5.45
CA GLY A 231 -28.04 -9.96 5.92
C GLY A 231 -26.52 -9.81 5.76
N GLN A 232 -25.84 -10.71 5.03
CA GLN A 232 -24.39 -10.63 4.78
C GLN A 232 -23.96 -9.31 4.12
N LEU A 233 -24.79 -8.76 3.22
CA LEU A 233 -24.51 -7.47 2.57
C LEU A 233 -24.90 -6.24 3.42
N GLN A 234 -25.42 -6.42 4.63
CA GLN A 234 -25.94 -5.32 5.45
C GLN A 234 -24.85 -4.72 6.34
N MET A 235 -24.44 -3.48 6.07
CA MET A 235 -23.35 -2.76 6.78
C MET A 235 -23.53 -2.67 8.31
N LYS A 236 -24.76 -2.81 8.83
CA LYS A 236 -25.03 -2.87 10.28
C LYS A 236 -24.61 -4.18 10.96
N ASN A 237 -24.44 -5.26 10.19
CA ASN A 237 -24.05 -6.59 10.68
C ASN A 237 -22.53 -6.79 10.68
N HIS A 238 -21.78 -5.88 10.03
CA HIS A 238 -20.32 -5.89 9.99
C HIS A 238 -19.74 -5.15 11.20
N LEU A 239 -18.78 -5.77 11.87
CA LEU A 239 -18.02 -5.14 12.95
C LEU A 239 -17.12 -4.04 12.34
N VAL A 240 -17.17 -2.84 12.91
CA VAL A 240 -16.35 -1.70 12.46
C VAL A 240 -15.26 -1.48 13.50
N ASP A 241 -14.08 -2.01 13.24
CA ASP A 241 -12.88 -1.92 14.07
C ASP A 241 -11.61 -1.76 13.21
N SER A 242 -10.43 -1.95 13.82
CA SER A 242 -9.13 -1.86 13.16
C SER A 242 -8.87 -2.95 12.10
N SER A 243 -9.70 -3.99 12.02
CA SER A 243 -9.66 -5.02 10.98
C SER A 243 -10.64 -4.77 9.83
N PHE A 244 -11.45 -3.71 9.91
CA PHE A 244 -12.56 -3.51 8.97
C PHE A 244 -12.12 -3.43 7.50
N GLY A 245 -12.64 -4.35 6.68
CA GLY A 245 -12.37 -4.43 5.25
C GLY A 245 -11.24 -5.39 4.86
N HIS A 246 -10.46 -5.93 5.81
CA HIS A 246 -9.40 -6.92 5.50
C HIS A 246 -9.92 -8.24 4.91
N GLU A 247 -11.19 -8.60 5.18
CA GLU A 247 -11.83 -9.81 4.64
C GLU A 247 -12.55 -9.58 3.30
N PHE A 248 -12.42 -8.39 2.68
CA PHE A 248 -13.16 -8.04 1.47
C PHE A 248 -12.66 -8.78 0.22
N SER A 249 -13.27 -9.93 -0.07
CA SER A 249 -13.01 -10.70 -1.30
C SER A 249 -14.21 -10.73 -2.25
N MET A 250 -14.06 -10.09 -3.42
CA MET A 250 -15.05 -10.18 -4.50
C MET A 250 -15.14 -11.58 -5.14
N SER A 251 -14.16 -12.45 -4.89
CA SER A 251 -14.20 -13.87 -5.28
C SER A 251 -14.87 -14.75 -4.21
N GLY A 252 -14.71 -14.41 -2.93
CA GLY A 252 -15.52 -14.97 -1.84
C GLY A 252 -17.01 -14.67 -2.06
N MET A 253 -17.36 -13.38 -2.21
CA MET A 253 -18.72 -12.93 -2.51
C MET A 253 -19.32 -13.61 -3.76
N TYR A 254 -18.52 -13.89 -4.80
CA TYR A 254 -19.01 -14.64 -5.96
C TYR A 254 -19.41 -16.07 -5.59
N SER A 255 -18.60 -16.74 -4.76
CA SER A 255 -18.86 -18.10 -4.29
C SER A 255 -20.12 -18.15 -3.41
N ASP A 256 -20.28 -17.17 -2.53
CA ASP A 256 -21.47 -17.00 -1.70
C ASP A 256 -22.72 -16.76 -2.56
N PHE A 257 -22.61 -15.92 -3.60
CA PHE A 257 -23.70 -15.69 -4.55
C PHE A 257 -24.02 -16.91 -5.43
N GLU A 258 -23.04 -17.70 -5.88
CA GLU A 258 -23.30 -18.93 -6.64
C GLU A 258 -23.98 -20.01 -5.76
N PHE A 259 -23.70 -20.03 -4.45
CA PHE A 259 -24.41 -20.87 -3.49
C PHE A 259 -25.83 -20.39 -3.18
N MET A 260 -26.03 -19.09 -2.91
CA MET A 260 -27.33 -18.53 -2.52
C MET A 260 -28.28 -18.27 -3.68
N CYS A 261 -27.75 -17.83 -4.83
CA CYS A 261 -28.51 -17.40 -6.00
C CYS A 261 -28.10 -18.14 -7.29
N PRO A 262 -28.06 -19.50 -7.30
CA PRO A 262 -27.50 -20.27 -8.41
C PRO A 262 -28.20 -20.01 -9.75
N ARG A 263 -29.51 -19.68 -9.76
CA ARG A 263 -30.24 -19.38 -10.99
C ARG A 263 -29.88 -17.97 -11.49
N THR A 264 -29.85 -16.99 -10.60
CA THR A 264 -29.46 -15.60 -10.90
C THR A 264 -28.01 -15.53 -11.40
N CYS A 265 -27.08 -16.21 -10.73
CA CYS A 265 -25.68 -16.33 -11.18
C CYS A 265 -25.57 -16.98 -12.55
N ARG A 266 -26.36 -18.03 -12.83
CA ARG A 266 -26.41 -18.68 -14.15
C ARG A 266 -26.94 -17.75 -15.25
N LEU A 267 -27.96 -16.93 -14.97
CA LEU A 267 -28.47 -15.93 -15.90
C LEU A 267 -27.41 -14.86 -16.20
N LEU A 268 -26.77 -14.30 -15.18
CA LEU A 268 -25.72 -13.29 -15.35
C LEU A 268 -24.47 -13.86 -16.04
N ARG A 269 -24.08 -15.11 -15.75
CA ARG A 269 -23.00 -15.83 -16.44
C ARG A 269 -23.30 -15.99 -17.94
N ALA A 270 -24.56 -16.21 -18.32
CA ALA A 270 -25.01 -16.30 -19.71
C ALA A 270 -25.03 -14.94 -20.46
N PHE A 271 -25.31 -13.83 -19.77
CA PHE A 271 -25.09 -12.48 -20.33
C PHE A 271 -23.60 -12.17 -20.49
N ALA A 272 -22.79 -12.53 -19.49
CA ALA A 272 -21.36 -12.20 -19.44
C ALA A 272 -20.46 -13.09 -20.31
N THR A 273 -20.94 -14.23 -20.81
CA THR A 273 -20.08 -15.28 -21.40
C THR A 273 -20.69 -15.92 -22.64
N THR A 274 -19.89 -16.03 -23.71
CA THR A 274 -20.30 -16.75 -24.93
C THR A 274 -19.85 -18.21 -24.91
N ARG A 275 -20.58 -19.10 -25.60
CA ARG A 275 -20.24 -20.53 -25.79
C ARG A 275 -18.84 -20.79 -26.41
N ARG A 276 -18.21 -19.77 -27.00
CA ARG A 276 -16.81 -19.83 -27.46
C ARG A 276 -15.83 -19.61 -26.31
N GLN A 277 -16.10 -18.61 -25.46
CA GLN A 277 -15.30 -18.31 -24.28
C GLN A 277 -15.35 -19.44 -23.26
N GLU A 278 -16.52 -20.07 -23.03
CA GLU A 278 -16.68 -21.25 -22.17
C GLU A 278 -15.72 -22.41 -22.50
N LYS A 279 -15.27 -22.51 -23.76
CA LYS A 279 -14.38 -23.58 -24.24
C LYS A 279 -12.91 -23.19 -24.35
N SER A 280 -12.56 -21.92 -24.12
CA SER A 280 -11.22 -21.39 -24.47
C SER A 280 -10.72 -20.22 -23.62
N MET A 281 -11.34 -19.93 -22.47
CA MET A 281 -10.86 -18.89 -21.55
C MET A 281 -9.76 -19.40 -20.61
N SER A 282 -8.84 -18.53 -20.19
CA SER A 282 -7.90 -18.82 -19.10
C SER A 282 -8.57 -18.72 -17.73
N SER A 283 -7.92 -19.24 -16.69
CA SER A 283 -8.41 -19.13 -15.31
C SER A 283 -8.50 -17.68 -14.83
N GLU A 284 -7.62 -16.77 -15.30
CA GLU A 284 -7.73 -15.35 -14.93
C GLU A 284 -8.93 -14.69 -15.62
N ALA A 285 -9.21 -15.06 -16.88
CA ALA A 285 -10.36 -14.57 -17.62
C ALA A 285 -11.70 -15.06 -17.06
N LEU A 286 -11.72 -16.27 -16.46
CA LEU A 286 -12.84 -16.77 -15.65
C LEU A 286 -13.00 -15.92 -14.38
N SER A 287 -11.97 -15.82 -13.55
CA SER A 287 -12.00 -15.06 -12.28
C SER A 287 -12.40 -13.59 -12.48
N LYS A 288 -11.96 -12.96 -13.57
CA LYS A 288 -12.38 -11.59 -13.92
C LYS A 288 -13.88 -11.48 -14.25
N LYS A 289 -14.49 -12.50 -14.87
CA LYS A 289 -15.94 -12.55 -15.10
C LYS A 289 -16.72 -12.78 -13.81
N GLU A 290 -16.20 -13.62 -12.91
CA GLU A 290 -16.81 -13.91 -11.61
C GLU A 290 -16.88 -12.65 -10.74
N LYS A 291 -15.75 -11.92 -10.61
CA LYS A 291 -15.68 -10.61 -9.93
C LYS A 291 -16.66 -9.59 -10.55
N LEU A 292 -16.82 -9.56 -11.87
CA LEU A 292 -17.80 -8.70 -12.55
C LEU A 292 -19.26 -9.08 -12.26
N ILE A 293 -19.58 -10.38 -12.18
CA ILE A 293 -20.93 -10.84 -11.82
C ILE A 293 -21.24 -10.49 -10.35
N ALA A 294 -20.28 -10.68 -9.44
CA ALA A 294 -20.43 -10.28 -8.03
C ALA A 294 -20.62 -8.76 -7.86
N ALA A 295 -19.95 -7.94 -8.68
CA ALA A 295 -20.17 -6.50 -8.72
C ALA A 295 -21.58 -6.16 -9.22
N ALA A 296 -22.01 -6.73 -10.34
CA ALA A 296 -23.36 -6.53 -10.88
C ALA A 296 -24.46 -6.95 -9.89
N MET A 297 -24.29 -8.10 -9.22
CA MET A 297 -25.22 -8.56 -8.19
C MET A 297 -25.25 -7.61 -6.97
N SER A 298 -24.10 -7.11 -6.51
CA SER A 298 -24.04 -6.16 -5.40
C SER A 298 -24.82 -4.87 -5.70
N ILE A 299 -24.71 -4.35 -6.93
CA ILE A 299 -25.45 -3.16 -7.37
C ILE A 299 -26.96 -3.44 -7.38
N LEU A 300 -27.39 -4.57 -7.96
CA LEU A 300 -28.80 -4.95 -8.08
C LEU A 300 -29.44 -5.27 -6.70
N LEU A 301 -28.73 -5.99 -5.83
CA LEU A 301 -29.20 -6.32 -4.47
C LEU A 301 -29.26 -5.06 -3.58
N GLY A 302 -28.34 -4.12 -3.77
CA GLY A 302 -28.38 -2.79 -3.14
C GLY A 302 -29.42 -1.84 -3.72
N ALA A 303 -29.90 -2.08 -4.95
CA ALA A 303 -31.04 -1.38 -5.53
C ALA A 303 -32.37 -1.94 -5.02
N ARG A 304 -32.48 -3.28 -4.89
CA ARG A 304 -33.62 -3.97 -4.26
C ARG A 304 -33.81 -3.57 -2.80
N SER A 305 -32.72 -3.45 -2.03
CA SER A 305 -32.77 -3.07 -0.62
C SER A 305 -31.58 -2.19 -0.25
N GLN A 306 -31.86 -0.97 0.21
CA GLN A 306 -30.82 -0.03 0.68
C GLN A 306 -30.08 -0.52 1.94
N LEU A 307 -30.57 -1.58 2.60
CA LEU A 307 -29.82 -2.25 3.67
C LEU A 307 -28.57 -2.95 3.11
N ASN A 308 -28.64 -3.52 1.91
CA ASN A 308 -27.55 -4.23 1.23
C ASN A 308 -26.51 -3.22 0.70
N SER A 309 -25.71 -2.70 1.62
CA SER A 309 -24.89 -1.50 1.47
C SER A 309 -23.39 -1.71 1.70
N PHE A 310 -22.98 -2.87 2.21
CA PHE A 310 -21.58 -3.17 2.57
C PHE A 310 -20.60 -2.88 1.42
N THR A 311 -20.81 -3.46 0.23
CA THR A 311 -19.96 -3.26 -0.96
C THR A 311 -19.88 -1.77 -1.36
N ARG A 312 -20.99 -1.03 -1.24
CA ARG A 312 -21.05 0.42 -1.53
C ARG A 312 -20.22 1.25 -0.53
N TYR A 313 -20.14 0.82 0.73
CA TYR A 313 -19.30 1.46 1.74
C TYR A 313 -17.81 1.14 1.54
N ILE A 314 -17.45 -0.11 1.20
CA ILE A 314 -16.07 -0.48 0.86
C ILE A 314 -15.57 0.31 -0.35
N ILE A 315 -16.35 0.39 -1.43
CA ILE A 315 -16.00 1.19 -2.63
C ILE A 315 -15.91 2.69 -2.28
N ALA A 316 -16.77 3.20 -1.41
CA ALA A 316 -16.68 4.58 -0.94
C ALA A 316 -15.41 4.86 -0.10
N LEU A 317 -14.99 3.93 0.75
CA LEU A 317 -13.74 4.03 1.51
C LEU A 317 -12.51 3.98 0.59
N TYR A 318 -12.51 3.08 -0.39
CA TYR A 318 -11.47 3.02 -1.42
C TYR A 318 -11.34 4.36 -2.17
N LEU A 319 -12.46 4.91 -2.67
CA LEU A 319 -12.49 6.23 -3.32
C LEU A 319 -11.99 7.35 -2.40
N TYR A 320 -12.27 7.24 -1.09
CA TYR A 320 -11.89 8.25 -0.10
C TYR A 320 -10.39 8.23 0.19
N GLY A 321 -9.82 7.04 0.43
CA GLY A 321 -8.37 6.85 0.57
C GLY A 321 -7.60 7.21 -0.71
N SER A 322 -8.20 6.98 -1.88
CA SER A 322 -7.65 7.34 -3.19
C SER A 322 -7.82 8.83 -3.56
N GLY A 323 -8.09 9.71 -2.59
CA GLY A 323 -8.13 11.16 -2.83
C GLY A 323 -9.30 11.69 -3.68
N CYS A 324 -10.35 10.90 -3.95
CA CYS A 324 -11.36 11.28 -4.93
C CYS A 324 -12.20 12.51 -4.51
N LYS A 325 -12.35 13.48 -5.42
CA LYS A 325 -13.17 14.68 -5.19
C LYS A 325 -14.65 14.32 -4.94
N ARG A 326 -15.32 15.07 -4.05
CA ARG A 326 -16.75 14.87 -3.68
C ARG A 326 -17.72 14.74 -4.86
N GLN A 327 -17.46 15.41 -5.98
CA GLN A 327 -18.28 15.30 -7.20
C GLN A 327 -18.30 13.87 -7.77
N VAL A 328 -17.17 13.15 -7.69
CA VAL A 328 -17.04 11.74 -8.11
C VAL A 328 -17.92 10.85 -7.24
N PHE A 329 -17.94 11.07 -5.91
CA PHE A 329 -18.86 10.38 -5.00
C PHE A 329 -20.33 10.65 -5.35
N SER A 330 -20.68 11.88 -5.74
CA SER A 330 -22.05 12.19 -6.16
C SER A 330 -22.45 11.33 -7.36
N VAL A 331 -21.65 11.35 -8.44
CA VAL A 331 -21.95 10.56 -9.66
C VAL A 331 -21.99 9.05 -9.36
N LEU A 332 -20.99 8.50 -8.68
CA LEU A 332 -20.91 7.06 -8.42
C LEU A 332 -21.98 6.56 -7.43
N SER A 333 -22.48 7.40 -6.53
CA SER A 333 -23.58 7.02 -5.63
C SER A 333 -24.95 7.07 -6.31
N HIS A 334 -25.20 7.99 -7.24
CA HIS A 334 -26.39 7.96 -8.09
C HIS A 334 -26.40 6.74 -9.04
N LEU A 335 -25.23 6.29 -9.49
CA LEU A 335 -25.07 5.01 -10.22
C LEU A 335 -25.15 3.76 -9.33
N GLY A 336 -25.33 3.92 -8.01
CA GLY A 336 -25.41 2.81 -7.05
C GLY A 336 -24.10 2.03 -6.85
N LEU A 337 -22.96 2.56 -7.31
CA LEU A 337 -21.63 1.94 -7.22
C LEU A 337 -20.96 2.20 -5.86
N SER A 338 -21.24 3.34 -5.23
CA SER A 338 -20.74 3.72 -3.91
C SER A 338 -21.86 4.22 -2.99
N CYS A 339 -21.60 4.39 -1.69
CA CYS A 339 -22.49 5.20 -0.85
C CYS A 339 -22.25 6.69 -1.12
N SER A 340 -23.20 7.55 -0.75
CA SER A 340 -23.00 9.00 -0.84
C SER A 340 -21.92 9.47 0.15
N TYR A 341 -21.24 10.57 -0.18
CA TYR A 341 -20.21 11.16 0.70
C TYR A 341 -20.78 11.47 2.09
N GLY A 342 -22.01 11.97 2.18
CA GLY A 342 -22.70 12.24 3.44
C GLY A 342 -23.03 10.98 4.26
N SER A 343 -23.17 9.81 3.64
CA SER A 343 -23.33 8.52 4.34
C SER A 343 -22.01 8.02 4.92
N LEU A 344 -20.90 8.25 4.21
CA LEU A 344 -19.55 7.89 4.65
C LEU A 344 -19.08 8.76 5.82
N VAL A 345 -19.34 10.07 5.72
CA VAL A 345 -18.86 11.13 6.62
C VAL A 345 -19.81 11.41 7.79
N GLY A 346 -21.12 11.29 7.56
CA GLY A 346 -22.17 11.82 8.42
C GLY A 346 -22.62 13.22 7.99
N SER A 347 -23.86 13.59 8.32
CA SER A 347 -24.41 14.93 8.05
C SER A 347 -23.72 15.97 8.95
N GLY A 348 -23.26 17.09 8.37
CA GLY A 348 -22.54 18.12 9.10
C GLY A 348 -23.46 19.03 9.93
N ASN A 349 -23.64 18.69 11.20
CA ASN A 349 -23.54 19.61 12.35
C ASN A 349 -23.73 18.82 13.64
N THR A 350 -22.73 18.82 14.50
CA THR A 350 -22.81 18.26 15.85
C THR A 350 -21.86 19.08 16.72
N GLU A 351 -22.42 20.10 17.37
CA GLU A 351 -21.75 20.75 18.49
C GLU A 351 -21.51 19.70 19.58
N LEU A 352 -20.41 19.83 20.31
CA LEU A 352 -19.99 18.83 21.30
C LEU A 352 -20.85 18.94 22.57
N GLU A 353 -21.95 18.18 22.65
CA GLU A 353 -22.57 17.86 23.94
C GLU A 353 -21.56 17.07 24.79
N SER A 354 -21.43 17.44 26.07
CA SER A 354 -20.32 17.05 26.93
C SER A 354 -20.38 15.59 27.40
N ASP A 355 -19.19 15.02 27.68
CA ASP A 355 -18.96 13.65 28.15
C ASP A 355 -20.05 13.13 29.11
N SER A 356 -20.89 12.21 28.62
CA SER A 356 -21.95 11.54 29.39
C SER A 356 -22.37 10.19 28.78
N GLU A 357 -21.41 9.43 28.25
CA GLU A 357 -21.63 8.03 27.84
C GLU A 357 -21.42 7.06 29.02
N ASP A 358 -22.44 6.91 29.88
CA ASP A 358 -22.47 5.85 30.90
C ASP A 358 -23.91 5.37 31.19
N GLU A 359 -24.54 4.74 30.18
CA GLU A 359 -25.64 3.74 30.30
C GLU A 359 -26.11 3.30 28.90
N LEU A 360 -25.94 2.01 28.53
CA LEU A 360 -26.80 1.27 27.57
C LEU A 360 -26.37 -0.20 27.29
N VAL A 361 -26.06 -1.01 28.32
CA VAL A 361 -25.91 -2.48 28.15
C VAL A 361 -26.52 -3.28 29.32
N SER A 362 -27.85 -3.38 29.36
CA SER A 362 -28.53 -4.55 29.94
C SER A 362 -30.02 -4.58 29.56
N ASP A 363 -30.37 -5.33 28.52
CA ASP A 363 -31.70 -5.96 28.43
C ASP A 363 -31.53 -7.41 27.98
N THR A 364 -31.74 -8.33 28.92
CA THR A 364 -31.67 -9.78 28.71
C THR A 364 -33.04 -10.37 29.04
N GLY A 365 -33.92 -10.41 28.05
CA GLY A 365 -35.30 -10.86 28.23
C GLY A 365 -35.40 -12.32 28.72
N ALA A 366 -36.26 -12.55 29.72
CA ALA A 366 -36.44 -13.86 30.35
C ALA A 366 -37.91 -14.14 30.74
N GLY A 367 -38.70 -14.63 29.77
CA GLY A 367 -40.07 -15.13 29.98
C GLY A 367 -41.15 -14.06 30.20
N VAL A 368 -42.44 -14.40 30.27
CA VAL A 368 -43.13 -15.69 30.08
C VAL A 368 -44.41 -15.46 29.26
N SER A 369 -44.88 -16.48 28.55
CA SER A 369 -46.14 -16.48 27.77
C SER A 369 -47.40 -16.31 28.62
N GLU A 370 -48.40 -15.60 28.09
CA GLU A 370 -49.80 -16.05 28.20
C GLU A 370 -50.66 -15.55 27.04
N SER A 371 -51.85 -16.15 26.85
CA SER A 371 -52.62 -16.09 25.60
C SER A 371 -54.00 -15.44 25.75
N ARG A 372 -54.47 -14.69 24.72
CA ARG A 372 -55.90 -14.60 24.44
C ARG A 372 -56.25 -14.22 22.99
N SER A 373 -57.43 -14.66 22.57
CA SER A 373 -58.01 -14.56 21.23
C SER A 373 -58.94 -13.32 21.07
N PRO A 374 -59.43 -12.98 19.86
CA PRO A 374 -59.99 -11.65 19.56
C PRO A 374 -61.52 -11.52 19.69
N SER A 375 -61.97 -10.27 19.54
CA SER A 375 -63.32 -9.79 19.14
C SER A 375 -63.06 -8.70 18.07
N GLU A 376 -63.82 -8.55 16.97
CA GLU A 376 -65.23 -8.11 16.89
C GLU A 376 -65.44 -6.75 17.60
N GLU A 377 -66.04 -5.71 17.02
CA GLU A 377 -66.54 -5.42 15.64
C GLU A 377 -66.69 -3.88 15.51
N GLU A 378 -66.67 -3.30 14.29
CA GLU A 378 -67.60 -2.24 13.82
C GLU A 378 -67.28 -1.80 12.36
N GLU A 379 -68.26 -1.19 11.68
CA GLU A 379 -68.30 -0.95 10.22
C GLU A 379 -68.21 0.55 9.82
N ASP A 380 -68.34 0.81 8.51
CA ASP A 380 -68.70 2.09 7.86
C ASP A 380 -67.56 3.16 7.72
N SER A 381 -67.47 3.99 6.67
CA SER A 381 -68.35 4.18 5.49
C SER A 381 -67.56 4.28 4.16
N THR A 382 -68.28 4.22 3.05
CA THR A 382 -67.79 4.41 1.67
C THR A 382 -67.51 5.88 1.30
N SER A 383 -66.48 6.13 0.48
CA SER A 383 -66.49 7.21 -0.52
C SER A 383 -65.65 6.83 -1.75
N GLU A 384 -66.01 7.36 -2.92
CA GLU A 384 -65.48 6.95 -4.23
C GLU A 384 -64.33 7.83 -4.74
N VAL A 385 -63.49 7.22 -5.58
CA VAL A 385 -62.84 7.75 -6.81
C VAL A 385 -62.64 9.27 -6.93
N GLU A 386 -61.37 9.68 -7.10
CA GLU A 386 -61.00 10.60 -8.19
C GLU A 386 -59.54 10.46 -8.64
N LYS A 387 -59.27 10.70 -9.93
CA LYS A 387 -57.95 10.97 -10.52
C LYS A 387 -57.87 12.46 -10.86
N PRO A 388 -56.69 13.07 -10.83
CA PRO A 388 -56.05 13.51 -12.10
C PRO A 388 -54.70 12.79 -12.29
N GLU A 389 -54.28 12.33 -13.47
CA GLU A 389 -54.06 12.99 -14.78
C GLU A 389 -52.70 13.69 -14.92
N GLU A 390 -52.12 13.56 -16.10
CA GLU A 390 -50.78 13.99 -16.49
C GLU A 390 -50.85 15.37 -17.18
N SER A 391 -49.80 16.18 -17.05
CA SER A 391 -49.61 17.36 -17.89
C SER A 391 -48.12 17.63 -18.13
N GLU A 392 -47.68 17.44 -19.36
CA GLU A 392 -46.38 17.91 -19.85
C GLU A 392 -46.43 19.43 -20.11
N SER A 393 -45.32 20.12 -19.91
CA SER A 393 -45.10 21.48 -20.42
C SER A 393 -43.60 21.73 -20.60
N GLU A 394 -43.18 21.97 -21.83
CA GLU A 394 -41.80 22.28 -22.21
C GLU A 394 -41.46 23.77 -22.03
N GLU A 395 -40.16 24.08 -22.02
CA GLU A 395 -39.48 25.33 -22.44
C GLU A 395 -40.09 26.71 -22.12
N ASP A 396 -39.33 27.57 -21.42
CA ASP A 396 -38.58 28.64 -22.11
C ASP A 396 -37.47 29.29 -21.23
N GLU A 397 -36.57 30.07 -21.84
CA GLU A 397 -35.41 30.71 -21.21
C GLU A 397 -35.64 32.15 -20.71
N SER A 398 -34.84 32.64 -19.74
CA SER A 398 -34.22 33.99 -19.79
C SER A 398 -33.32 34.30 -18.57
N GLU A 399 -32.25 35.07 -18.82
CA GLU A 399 -31.31 35.60 -17.81
C GLU A 399 -31.76 36.98 -17.30
N SER A 400 -31.42 37.33 -16.06
CA SER A 400 -30.89 38.67 -15.68
C SER A 400 -30.59 38.78 -14.17
N ASP A 401 -29.33 39.12 -13.86
CA ASP A 401 -28.79 40.07 -12.85
C ASP A 401 -29.79 40.71 -11.83
N GLU A 402 -29.47 40.95 -10.55
CA GLU A 402 -28.29 41.60 -9.97
C GLU A 402 -28.10 41.24 -8.48
N ASP A 403 -26.84 41.11 -8.02
CA ASP A 403 -26.44 41.09 -6.60
C ASP A 403 -26.01 42.49 -6.14
N GLU A 404 -26.48 42.98 -4.98
CA GLU A 404 -25.76 43.95 -4.13
C GLU A 404 -26.34 43.96 -2.68
N PRO A 405 -25.51 44.12 -1.62
CA PRO A 405 -25.91 43.70 -0.27
C PRO A 405 -26.31 44.84 0.70
N ALA A 406 -27.52 44.75 1.27
CA ALA A 406 -27.94 45.64 2.35
C ALA A 406 -27.37 45.22 3.73
N THR A 407 -26.44 46.02 4.25
CA THR A 407 -25.86 45.88 5.61
C THR A 407 -26.91 45.85 6.72
N ASN A 408 -26.62 45.18 7.85
CA ASN A 408 -27.11 45.66 9.15
C ASN A 408 -26.22 45.22 10.34
N VAL A 409 -26.24 46.04 11.40
CA VAL A 409 -25.36 45.95 12.58
C VAL A 409 -26.15 45.45 13.81
N ILE A 410 -25.42 44.88 14.77
CA ILE A 410 -25.91 44.33 16.04
C ILE A 410 -26.82 45.32 16.80
N GLY A 411 -27.99 44.85 17.23
CA GLY A 411 -28.90 45.60 18.12
C GLY A 411 -29.74 44.66 19.01
N SER A 412 -29.38 44.56 20.29
CA SER A 412 -30.08 43.69 21.26
C SER A 412 -31.18 44.45 22.01
N ILE A 413 -32.40 43.89 22.12
CA ILE A 413 -33.44 44.25 23.12
C ILE A 413 -34.49 43.13 23.22
N GLU A 414 -35.30 43.13 24.29
CA GLU A 414 -35.93 41.92 24.85
C GLU A 414 -37.38 41.57 24.42
N ARG A 415 -37.72 40.28 24.61
CA ARG A 415 -39.02 39.71 25.06
C ARG A 415 -40.31 40.07 24.28
N GLY A 416 -40.88 39.08 23.55
CA GLY A 416 -42.21 39.16 22.92
C GLY A 416 -42.90 37.82 22.62
N THR A 417 -43.45 37.17 23.65
CA THR A 417 -44.50 36.11 23.63
C THR A 417 -44.83 35.33 22.32
N GLY A 418 -44.23 34.14 22.18
CA GLY A 418 -44.94 32.86 22.02
C GLY A 418 -45.90 32.57 20.85
N LYS A 419 -45.50 31.63 20.00
CA LYS A 419 -46.40 30.60 19.42
C LYS A 419 -45.62 29.29 19.17
N SER A 420 -46.05 28.21 19.82
CA SER A 420 -45.38 26.90 19.74
C SER A 420 -45.86 26.12 18.51
N TYR A 421 -45.10 26.13 17.43
CA TYR A 421 -45.21 25.07 16.40
C TYR A 421 -44.57 23.80 16.95
N ALA A 422 -45.24 22.66 16.75
CA ALA A 422 -44.76 21.37 17.26
C ALA A 422 -43.43 21.00 16.58
N LYS A 423 -42.40 20.68 17.37
CA LYS A 423 -41.16 20.11 16.84
C LYS A 423 -41.47 18.75 16.24
N THR A 424 -41.31 18.63 14.92
CA THR A 424 -41.10 17.34 14.24
C THR A 424 -39.99 16.59 15.00
N PRO A 425 -40.13 15.29 15.31
CA PRO A 425 -39.10 14.57 16.05
C PRO A 425 -37.78 14.64 15.27
N SER A 426 -36.74 15.15 15.92
CA SER A 426 -35.40 15.19 15.33
C SER A 426 -34.96 13.76 15.06
N ARG A 427 -34.68 13.44 13.78
CA ARG A 427 -33.95 12.23 13.44
C ARG A 427 -32.65 12.25 14.22
N LYS A 428 -32.44 11.29 15.14
CA LYS A 428 -31.13 11.05 15.73
C LYS A 428 -30.19 10.67 14.58
N PHE A 429 -29.33 11.60 14.19
CA PHE A 429 -28.39 11.38 13.09
C PHE A 429 -27.36 10.34 13.52
N SER A 430 -27.39 9.17 12.90
CA SER A 430 -26.39 8.13 13.13
C SER A 430 -25.02 8.62 12.64
N PRO A 431 -23.93 8.48 13.43
CA PRO A 431 -22.60 8.88 12.98
C PRO A 431 -22.18 8.09 11.73
N GLY A 432 -21.59 8.80 10.76
CA GLY A 432 -21.10 8.21 9.52
C GLY A 432 -20.02 7.15 9.76
N LEU A 433 -19.79 6.29 8.77
CA LEU A 433 -18.88 5.14 8.89
C LEU A 433 -17.47 5.56 9.35
N LEU A 434 -16.94 6.68 8.84
CA LEU A 434 -15.62 7.18 9.26
C LEU A 434 -15.58 7.58 10.75
N ARG A 435 -16.65 8.17 11.29
CA ARG A 435 -16.74 8.52 12.72
C ARG A 435 -16.84 7.28 13.60
N ARG A 436 -17.55 6.24 13.14
CA ARG A 436 -17.62 4.93 13.80
C ARG A 436 -16.25 4.25 13.82
N LEU A 437 -15.55 4.22 12.68
CA LEU A 437 -14.20 3.66 12.54
C LEU A 437 -13.19 4.39 13.42
N SER A 438 -13.18 5.73 13.40
CA SER A 438 -12.33 6.57 14.26
C SER A 438 -12.52 6.26 15.74
N SER A 439 -13.77 6.15 16.18
CA SER A 439 -14.11 5.82 17.57
C SER A 439 -13.65 4.40 17.95
N ALA A 440 -13.76 3.44 17.02
CA ALA A 440 -13.29 2.08 17.23
C ALA A 440 -11.76 1.98 17.28
N CYS A 441 -11.04 2.63 16.35
CA CYS A 441 -9.58 2.74 16.37
C CYS A 441 -9.10 3.36 17.69
N ARG A 442 -9.62 4.52 18.09
CA ARG A 442 -9.28 5.20 19.35
C ARG A 442 -9.56 4.32 20.58
N LYS A 443 -10.68 3.59 20.61
CA LYS A 443 -10.98 2.61 21.67
C LYS A 443 -9.98 1.44 21.68
N PHE A 444 -9.53 0.99 20.51
CA PHE A 444 -8.50 -0.05 20.38
C PHE A 444 -7.14 0.43 20.91
N VAL A 445 -6.67 1.63 20.52
CA VAL A 445 -5.40 2.20 21.02
C VAL A 445 -5.41 2.32 22.55
N ARG A 446 -6.49 2.89 23.11
CA ARG A 446 -6.72 3.02 24.57
C ARG A 446 -6.78 1.67 25.32
N THR A 447 -7.06 0.58 24.62
CA THR A 447 -7.06 -0.78 25.19
C THR A 447 -5.65 -1.37 25.14
N THR A 448 -4.99 -1.27 24.00
CA THR A 448 -3.60 -1.73 23.78
C THR A 448 -2.63 -1.05 24.76
N PHE A 449 -2.70 0.28 24.89
CA PHE A 449 -1.86 1.08 25.81
C PHE A 449 -2.00 0.66 27.28
N LYS A 450 -3.10 0.02 27.66
CA LYS A 450 -3.35 -0.48 29.03
C LYS A 450 -2.96 -1.94 29.23
N GLN A 451 -2.62 -2.66 28.16
CA GLN A 451 -2.32 -4.10 28.16
C GLN A 451 -0.85 -4.39 27.82
N THR A 452 -0.22 -3.55 27.00
CA THR A 452 1.16 -3.70 26.53
C THR A 452 1.93 -2.40 26.70
N PRO A 453 3.24 -2.43 27.01
CA PRO A 453 4.09 -1.24 26.92
C PRO A 453 4.08 -0.67 25.50
N CYS A 454 3.92 0.65 25.37
CA CYS A 454 3.90 1.34 24.08
C CYS A 454 4.88 2.51 24.06
N GLY A 455 5.56 2.69 22.93
CA GLY A 455 6.21 3.94 22.56
C GLY A 455 5.24 4.87 21.82
N VAL A 456 5.62 6.13 21.70
CA VAL A 456 4.92 7.11 20.86
C VAL A 456 5.95 7.82 19.98
N VAL A 457 5.64 7.99 18.70
CA VAL A 457 6.33 8.92 17.81
C VAL A 457 5.40 10.09 17.46
N TYR A 458 5.95 11.29 17.31
CA TYR A 458 5.23 12.45 16.78
C TYR A 458 6.13 13.32 15.90
N ASP A 459 5.49 14.10 15.03
CA ASP A 459 6.12 15.08 14.13
C ASP A 459 5.10 16.15 13.71
N ASN A 460 5.60 17.27 13.19
CA ASN A 460 4.80 18.38 12.67
C ASN A 460 3.98 17.97 11.45
N ILE A 461 2.81 18.59 11.30
CA ILE A 461 2.05 18.59 10.06
C ILE A 461 1.57 20.01 9.75
N ASN A 462 1.98 20.50 8.58
CA ASN A 462 1.72 21.86 8.13
C ASN A 462 0.80 21.87 6.90
N PHE A 463 -0.12 22.84 6.83
CA PHE A 463 -1.11 22.94 5.76
C PHE A 463 -1.28 24.38 5.27
N SER A 464 -1.23 24.59 3.95
CA SER A 464 -1.72 25.83 3.32
C SER A 464 -3.23 25.76 3.08
N PHE A 465 -4.01 26.52 3.84
CA PHE A 465 -5.45 26.66 3.67
C PHE A 465 -5.75 27.63 2.52
N ASN A 466 -5.61 27.14 1.30
CA ASN A 466 -5.85 27.93 0.10
C ASN A 466 -7.35 28.24 -0.08
N VAL A 467 -7.73 29.49 0.17
CA VAL A 467 -9.07 30.00 -0.13
C VAL A 467 -9.20 30.17 -1.65
N ALA A 468 -10.34 29.73 -2.22
CA ALA A 468 -10.58 29.77 -3.66
C ALA A 468 -10.55 31.19 -4.26
N GLU A 469 -10.98 32.19 -3.47
CA GLU A 469 -10.95 33.60 -3.82
C GLU A 469 -10.44 34.39 -2.61
N GLN A 470 -9.41 35.22 -2.81
CA GLN A 470 -8.86 36.07 -1.76
C GLN A 470 -9.60 37.41 -1.73
N ILE A 471 -10.18 37.74 -0.57
CA ILE A 471 -10.81 39.04 -0.32
C ILE A 471 -10.27 39.64 0.98
N LEU A 472 -10.58 40.91 1.27
CA LEU A 472 -10.11 41.60 2.48
C LEU A 472 -10.55 40.83 3.75
N GLY A 473 -9.58 40.38 4.55
CA GLY A 473 -9.83 39.56 5.74
C GLY A 473 -10.04 38.06 5.47
N ARG A 474 -9.92 37.60 4.22
CA ARG A 474 -10.03 36.18 3.82
C ARG A 474 -8.91 35.79 2.85
N THR A 475 -7.67 35.90 3.33
CA THR A 475 -6.50 35.31 2.68
C THR A 475 -6.40 33.82 3.02
N GLY A 476 -5.49 33.08 2.38
CA GLY A 476 -5.10 31.76 2.88
C GLY A 476 -4.35 31.88 4.21
N THR A 477 -4.51 30.88 5.08
CA THR A 477 -3.69 30.71 6.30
C THR A 477 -2.70 29.57 6.11
N PHE A 478 -1.63 29.57 6.90
CA PHE A 478 -0.72 28.45 7.05
C PHE A 478 -0.93 27.91 8.47
N GLU A 479 -1.49 26.71 8.58
CA GLU A 479 -1.81 26.09 9.86
C GLU A 479 -0.71 25.08 10.21
N ASN A 480 -0.15 25.21 11.42
CA ASN A 480 0.80 24.28 12.01
C ASN A 480 0.09 23.39 13.02
N GLY A 481 0.44 22.11 13.06
CA GLY A 481 -0.02 21.21 14.12
C GLY A 481 0.87 19.98 14.22
N THR A 482 0.42 18.99 14.98
CA THR A 482 1.19 17.77 15.26
C THR A 482 0.39 16.53 14.95
N CYS A 483 1.04 15.48 14.44
CA CYS A 483 0.49 14.14 14.35
C CYS A 483 1.37 13.13 15.09
N ALA A 484 0.73 12.09 15.64
CA ALA A 484 1.38 11.13 16.52
C ALA A 484 0.88 9.70 16.25
N THR A 485 1.74 8.72 16.50
CA THR A 485 1.46 7.29 16.33
C THR A 485 1.94 6.51 17.55
N VAL A 486 1.05 5.69 18.11
CA VAL A 486 1.35 4.74 19.19
C VAL A 486 1.86 3.43 18.58
N ILE A 487 2.92 2.87 19.17
CA ILE A 487 3.59 1.65 18.69
C ILE A 487 3.82 0.73 19.91
N PRO A 488 3.31 -0.52 19.93
CA PRO A 488 3.64 -1.49 20.98
C PRO A 488 5.13 -1.81 20.97
N LEU A 489 5.76 -1.82 22.14
CA LEU A 489 7.19 -2.12 22.26
C LEU A 489 7.42 -3.63 22.21
N PHE A 490 8.15 -4.08 21.20
CA PHE A 490 8.57 -5.47 21.03
C PHE A 490 9.59 -5.88 22.09
N ASP A 491 9.38 -7.08 22.65
CA ASP A 491 10.17 -7.71 23.72
C ASP A 491 10.50 -6.73 24.87
N ALA A 492 9.45 -6.08 25.39
CA ALA A 492 9.51 -5.11 26.48
C ALA A 492 8.77 -5.59 27.73
N LEU A 493 9.48 -5.59 28.86
CA LEU A 493 8.94 -5.93 30.17
C LEU A 493 8.75 -4.66 31.01
N LEU A 494 7.60 -4.52 31.67
CA LEU A 494 7.33 -3.39 32.57
C LEU A 494 8.36 -3.30 33.70
N ASP A 495 8.88 -4.44 34.16
CA ASP A 495 9.92 -4.50 35.19
C ASP A 495 11.23 -3.80 34.77
N ASP A 496 11.55 -3.77 33.48
CA ASP A 496 12.73 -3.10 32.90
C ASP A 496 12.47 -1.62 32.56
N MET A 497 11.22 -1.17 32.66
CA MET A 497 10.75 0.18 32.33
C MET A 497 10.42 1.03 33.57
N LYS A 498 10.91 0.67 34.75
CA LYS A 498 10.64 1.43 35.98
C LYS A 498 11.30 2.81 35.96
N THR A 499 10.53 3.85 36.26
CA THR A 499 11.05 5.22 36.30
C THR A 499 12.08 5.40 37.40
N CYS A 500 11.91 4.77 38.56
CA CYS A 500 12.87 4.87 39.67
C CYS A 500 14.26 4.34 39.28
N ASP A 501 14.34 3.22 38.56
CA ASP A 501 15.61 2.65 38.10
C ASP A 501 16.27 3.51 37.00
N TYR A 502 15.48 4.05 36.05
CA TYR A 502 15.98 5.00 35.05
C TYR A 502 16.49 6.30 35.69
N LEU A 503 15.70 6.90 36.60
CA LEU A 503 16.10 8.14 37.28
C LEU A 503 17.36 7.91 38.12
N LYS A 504 17.45 6.78 38.83
CA LYS A 504 18.65 6.40 39.56
C LYS A 504 19.87 6.26 38.64
N SER A 505 19.76 5.52 37.53
CA SER A 505 20.87 5.34 36.57
C SER A 505 21.33 6.67 35.97
N TYR A 506 20.40 7.59 35.69
CA TYR A 506 20.71 8.95 35.24
C TYR A 506 21.46 9.76 36.33
N ASP A 507 21.05 9.65 37.59
CA ASP A 507 21.69 10.37 38.71
C ASP A 507 23.01 9.71 39.17
N GLU A 508 23.28 8.46 38.81
CA GLU A 508 24.55 7.74 39.06
C GLU A 508 25.52 7.78 37.85
N ALA A 509 25.06 8.22 36.67
CA ALA A 509 25.87 8.29 35.45
C ALA A 509 27.05 9.30 35.58
N PRO A 510 28.27 8.91 35.16
CA PRO A 510 29.43 9.81 35.09
C PRO A 510 29.31 10.78 33.88
N PRO A 511 30.20 11.79 33.78
CA PRO A 511 30.37 12.56 32.55
C PRO A 511 30.72 11.68 31.34
N LEU A 512 30.41 12.17 30.14
CA LEU A 512 30.75 11.52 28.88
C LEU A 512 32.19 11.87 28.47
N GLU A 513 33.02 10.87 28.22
CA GLU A 513 34.44 11.05 27.87
C GLU A 513 34.67 11.02 26.34
N VAL A 514 35.82 11.51 25.88
CA VAL A 514 36.18 11.49 24.45
C VAL A 514 36.29 10.05 23.93
N GLU A 515 36.87 9.17 24.74
CA GLU A 515 37.00 7.73 24.50
C GLU A 515 35.65 7.00 24.38
N ASP A 516 34.55 7.61 24.83
CA ASP A 516 33.20 7.04 24.66
C ASP A 516 32.66 7.29 23.25
N ILE A 517 33.01 8.42 22.64
CA ILE A 517 32.66 8.78 21.26
C ILE A 517 33.54 8.05 20.24
N LEU A 518 34.81 7.81 20.57
CA LEU A 518 35.73 7.10 19.70
C LEU A 518 35.39 5.60 19.59
N LEU A 519 35.80 4.98 18.49
CA LEU A 519 35.74 3.52 18.34
C LEU A 519 36.88 2.88 19.12
N THR A 520 36.55 1.92 19.99
CA THR A 520 37.52 0.98 20.57
C THR A 520 38.17 0.11 19.49
N ALA A 521 39.22 -0.65 19.84
CA ALA A 521 39.90 -1.54 18.90
C ALA A 521 38.95 -2.58 18.27
N ASP A 522 38.04 -3.13 19.08
CA ASP A 522 37.08 -4.15 18.65
C ASP A 522 35.93 -3.53 17.84
N GLU A 523 35.38 -2.38 18.25
CA GLU A 523 34.38 -1.63 17.46
C GLU A 523 34.96 -1.18 16.12
N ASN A 524 36.24 -0.80 16.06
CA ASN A 524 36.91 -0.44 14.81
C ASN A 524 37.15 -1.68 13.91
N ALA A 525 37.46 -2.84 14.48
CA ALA A 525 37.53 -4.09 13.72
C ALA A 525 36.15 -4.46 13.14
N GLN A 526 35.09 -4.35 13.94
CA GLN A 526 33.70 -4.56 13.52
C GLN A 526 33.27 -3.54 12.45
N TYR A 527 33.58 -2.26 12.62
CA TYR A 527 33.33 -1.19 11.64
C TYR A 527 33.96 -1.50 10.28
N ARG A 528 35.23 -1.95 10.24
CA ARG A 528 35.89 -2.33 8.99
C ARG A 528 35.25 -3.56 8.35
N HIS A 529 34.86 -4.56 9.14
CA HIS A 529 34.11 -5.73 8.67
C HIS A 529 32.75 -5.33 8.08
N ASN A 530 32.03 -4.43 8.74
CA ASN A 530 30.76 -3.87 8.29
C ASN A 530 30.91 -3.16 6.93
N LEU A 531 31.90 -2.26 6.78
CA LEU A 531 32.17 -1.57 5.50
C LEU A 531 32.55 -2.56 4.38
N GLN A 532 33.35 -3.59 4.68
CA GLN A 532 33.66 -4.66 3.73
C GLN A 532 32.39 -5.42 3.30
N GLY A 533 31.48 -5.66 4.24
CA GLY A 533 30.14 -6.18 4.01
C GLY A 533 29.30 -5.30 3.09
N THR A 534 29.27 -3.97 3.30
CA THR A 534 28.59 -3.03 2.39
C THR A 534 29.18 -3.12 0.98
N VAL A 535 30.51 -3.13 0.82
CA VAL A 535 31.12 -3.29 -0.51
C VAL A 535 30.71 -4.61 -1.17
N LEU A 536 30.69 -5.72 -0.41
CA LEU A 536 30.27 -7.02 -0.93
C LEU A 536 28.77 -7.06 -1.31
N ARG A 537 27.89 -6.47 -0.48
CA ARG A 537 26.45 -6.35 -0.77
C ARG A 537 26.19 -5.49 -2.01
N ILE A 538 26.92 -4.39 -2.18
CA ILE A 538 26.87 -3.55 -3.39
C ILE A 538 27.25 -4.36 -4.63
N LEU A 539 28.36 -5.11 -4.59
CA LEU A 539 28.79 -5.92 -5.75
C LEU A 539 27.75 -6.99 -6.13
N VAL A 540 27.16 -7.67 -5.14
CA VAL A 540 26.12 -8.69 -5.36
C VAL A 540 24.82 -8.09 -5.91
N ASN A 541 24.36 -6.97 -5.34
CA ASN A 541 23.06 -6.39 -5.67
C ASN A 541 23.10 -5.53 -6.94
N GLN A 542 24.18 -4.78 -7.16
CA GLN A 542 24.32 -3.86 -8.31
C GLN A 542 24.98 -4.50 -9.54
N ALA A 543 25.48 -5.75 -9.44
CA ALA A 543 25.92 -6.55 -10.60
C ALA A 543 25.60 -8.05 -10.40
N PRO A 544 24.31 -8.42 -10.32
CA PRO A 544 23.89 -9.79 -10.01
C PRO A 544 24.32 -10.81 -11.07
N GLU A 545 24.42 -10.42 -12.35
CA GLU A 545 24.98 -11.27 -13.42
C GLU A 545 26.45 -11.66 -13.21
N HIS A 546 27.19 -10.94 -12.37
CA HIS A 546 28.62 -11.14 -12.14
C HIS A 546 28.88 -11.76 -10.76
N PHE A 547 28.26 -11.21 -9.72
CA PHE A 547 28.55 -11.58 -8.33
C PHE A 547 27.35 -12.22 -7.60
N GLY A 548 26.16 -12.27 -8.20
CA GLY A 548 24.94 -12.78 -7.57
C GLY A 548 25.05 -14.20 -6.98
N ARG A 549 25.91 -15.05 -7.57
CA ARG A 549 26.24 -16.38 -7.03
C ARG A 549 26.76 -16.38 -5.60
N PHE A 550 27.36 -15.29 -5.15
CA PHE A 550 27.94 -15.14 -3.81
C PHE A 550 26.96 -14.58 -2.78
N LYS A 551 25.70 -14.28 -3.12
CA LYS A 551 24.74 -13.65 -2.19
C LYS A 551 24.68 -14.38 -0.84
N SER A 552 24.48 -15.70 -0.90
CA SER A 552 24.43 -16.54 0.30
C SER A 552 25.76 -16.60 1.06
N ASP A 553 26.89 -16.34 0.42
CA ASP A 553 28.20 -16.37 1.08
C ASP A 553 28.53 -15.02 1.74
N VAL A 554 28.10 -13.90 1.14
CA VAL A 554 28.12 -12.57 1.79
C VAL A 554 27.28 -12.57 3.06
N GLU A 555 26.08 -13.16 3.01
CA GLU A 555 25.17 -13.33 4.15
C GLU A 555 25.81 -14.19 5.27
N LYS A 556 26.50 -15.29 4.92
CA LYS A 556 27.24 -16.11 5.91
C LYS A 556 28.46 -15.40 6.50
N HIS A 557 29.13 -14.54 5.73
CA HIS A 557 30.36 -13.85 6.14
C HIS A 557 30.09 -12.63 7.02
N HIS A 558 28.88 -12.04 6.93
CA HIS A 558 28.42 -10.91 7.74
C HIS A 558 27.13 -11.31 8.47
N PRO A 559 27.20 -12.24 9.45
CA PRO A 559 26.04 -12.60 10.26
C PRO A 559 25.55 -11.38 11.05
N PRO A 560 24.25 -11.31 11.38
CA PRO A 560 23.70 -10.25 12.24
C PRO A 560 24.39 -10.19 13.60
N THR A 561 24.50 -9.00 14.18
CA THR A 561 25.08 -8.85 15.53
C THR A 561 24.17 -9.42 16.61
N SER A 562 24.70 -9.57 17.82
CA SER A 562 23.93 -9.90 19.03
C SER A 562 22.87 -8.86 19.41
N GLU A 563 22.87 -7.69 18.77
CA GLU A 563 21.91 -6.60 18.95
C GLU A 563 21.03 -6.40 17.71
N SER A 564 21.00 -7.38 16.78
CA SER A 564 20.02 -7.39 15.71
C SER A 564 18.62 -7.71 16.24
N ILE A 565 17.64 -6.93 15.77
CA ILE A 565 16.25 -7.01 16.22
C ILE A 565 15.62 -8.27 15.62
N THR A 566 15.03 -9.10 16.49
CA THR A 566 14.36 -10.33 16.05
C THR A 566 13.21 -9.99 15.09
N LEU A 567 13.18 -10.65 13.94
CA LEU A 567 12.20 -10.42 12.88
C LEU A 567 10.78 -10.63 13.41
N HIS A 568 10.00 -9.54 13.42
CA HIS A 568 8.59 -9.51 13.73
C HIS A 568 7.89 -8.50 12.79
N LYS A 569 6.57 -8.48 12.80
CA LYS A 569 5.78 -7.40 12.21
C LYS A 569 5.40 -6.40 13.31
N THR A 570 5.65 -5.12 13.08
CA THR A 570 5.26 -4.05 14.00
C THR A 570 3.85 -3.55 13.66
N ASP A 571 2.95 -3.53 14.64
CA ASP A 571 1.64 -2.89 14.53
C ASP A 571 1.73 -1.40 14.88
N ILE A 572 0.88 -0.59 14.23
CA ILE A 572 0.95 0.88 14.26
C ILE A 572 -0.44 1.47 14.51
N TYR A 573 -0.54 2.47 15.37
CA TYR A 573 -1.82 3.06 15.78
C TYR A 573 -1.80 4.59 15.75
N PRO A 574 -2.14 5.21 14.62
CA PRO A 574 -2.25 6.66 14.50
C PRO A 574 -3.25 7.26 15.51
N LEU A 575 -2.89 8.41 16.08
CA LEU A 575 -3.74 9.20 16.97
C LEU A 575 -4.49 10.30 16.20
N PRO A 576 -5.48 10.97 16.84
CA PRO A 576 -6.03 12.22 16.32
C PRO A 576 -4.92 13.25 16.08
N ALA A 577 -4.94 13.91 14.91
CA ALA A 577 -4.15 15.10 14.67
C ALA A 577 -4.51 16.21 15.67
N MET A 578 -3.51 17.02 16.05
CA MET A 578 -3.60 18.02 17.09
C MET A 578 -3.28 19.41 16.52
N ASN A 579 -4.16 20.39 16.72
CA ASN A 579 -3.88 21.80 16.42
C ASN A 579 -3.00 22.40 17.54
N ILE A 580 -1.75 21.96 17.59
CA ILE A 580 -0.73 22.37 18.57
C ILE A 580 0.59 22.51 17.81
N ASP A 581 1.17 23.72 17.83
CA ASP A 581 2.46 24.01 17.22
C ASP A 581 3.60 23.56 18.15
N GLU A 582 4.14 22.36 17.89
CA GLU A 582 5.20 21.77 18.71
C GLU A 582 6.54 22.48 18.57
N SER A 583 6.71 23.39 17.59
CA SER A 583 7.96 24.14 17.39
C SER A 583 8.32 25.08 18.55
N SER A 584 7.41 25.22 19.52
CA SER A 584 7.65 25.85 20.82
C SER A 584 7.81 24.82 21.95
N THR A 585 8.68 25.11 22.93
CA THR A 585 8.84 24.26 24.13
C THR A 585 7.54 24.12 24.95
N ALA A 586 6.61 25.07 24.85
CA ALA A 586 5.27 24.94 25.42
C ALA A 586 4.42 23.91 24.63
N GLY A 587 4.30 24.09 23.31
CA GLY A 587 3.54 23.18 22.45
C GLY A 587 4.06 21.74 22.51
N ASN A 588 5.37 21.52 22.60
CA ASN A 588 5.96 20.18 22.79
C ASN A 588 5.52 19.52 24.14
N ALA A 589 5.24 20.32 25.18
CA ALA A 589 4.64 19.82 26.42
C ALA A 589 3.13 19.54 26.28
N ASP A 590 2.41 20.42 25.57
CA ASP A 590 0.96 20.33 25.34
C ASP A 590 0.58 19.15 24.42
N VAL A 591 1.41 18.85 23.40
CA VAL A 591 1.35 17.64 22.56
C VAL A 591 1.39 16.38 23.43
N MET A 592 2.35 16.31 24.36
CA MET A 592 2.47 15.17 25.26
C MET A 592 1.29 15.03 26.23
N GLU A 593 0.73 16.14 26.73
CA GLU A 593 -0.50 16.07 27.53
C GLU A 593 -1.71 15.62 26.69
N ALA A 594 -1.85 16.12 25.45
CA ALA A 594 -2.91 15.72 24.54
C ALA A 594 -2.85 14.21 24.17
N ILE A 595 -1.65 13.69 23.90
CA ILE A 595 -1.39 12.26 23.69
C ILE A 595 -1.80 11.44 24.92
N MET A 596 -1.33 11.83 26.11
CA MET A 596 -1.62 11.12 27.37
C MET A 596 -3.11 11.14 27.72
N LYS A 597 -3.79 12.25 27.45
CA LYS A 597 -5.24 12.43 27.60
C LYS A 597 -6.01 11.54 26.62
N GLU A 598 -5.57 11.44 25.37
CA GLU A 598 -6.24 10.63 24.35
C GLU A 598 -6.16 9.12 24.64
N VAL A 599 -4.99 8.61 25.05
CA VAL A 599 -4.85 7.19 25.43
C VAL A 599 -5.46 6.88 26.81
N LYS A 600 -5.95 7.90 27.53
CA LYS A 600 -6.46 7.84 28.91
C LYS A 600 -5.45 7.21 29.88
N TYR A 601 -4.22 7.73 29.85
CA TYR A 601 -3.11 7.29 30.70
C TYR A 601 -3.33 7.66 32.18
N ASP A 602 -2.80 6.84 33.09
CA ASP A 602 -2.89 7.09 34.53
C ASP A 602 -1.74 8.01 34.99
N LYS A 603 -2.05 9.12 35.67
CA LYS A 603 -1.03 10.03 36.19
C LYS A 603 -0.16 9.40 37.30
N SER A 604 -0.61 8.31 37.92
CA SER A 604 0.12 7.57 38.96
C SER A 604 1.07 6.49 38.45
N ALA A 605 1.09 6.20 37.13
CA ALA A 605 1.90 5.11 36.58
C ALA A 605 3.42 5.34 36.75
N GLU A 606 4.10 4.37 37.35
CA GLU A 606 5.51 4.42 37.76
C GLU A 606 6.51 4.11 36.62
N TYR A 607 6.04 3.88 35.39
CA TYR A 607 6.85 3.44 34.25
C TYR A 607 7.26 4.59 33.32
N VAL A 608 8.43 4.44 32.68
CA VAL A 608 8.93 5.39 31.69
C VAL A 608 8.10 5.36 30.41
N GLN A 609 7.89 6.52 29.80
CA GLN A 609 7.32 6.61 28.47
C GLN A 609 8.43 6.70 27.43
N VAL A 610 8.57 5.73 26.52
CA VAL A 610 9.48 5.87 25.38
C VAL A 610 8.85 6.81 24.36
N VAL A 611 9.59 7.84 23.95
CA VAL A 611 9.15 8.85 22.97
C VAL A 611 10.19 8.97 21.86
N PHE A 612 9.73 8.87 20.62
CA PHE A 612 10.55 9.05 19.41
C PHE A 612 10.15 10.34 18.68
N GLY A 613 11.08 10.91 17.92
CA GLY A 613 10.85 12.08 17.08
C GLY A 613 12.12 12.53 16.38
N ASP A 614 12.03 13.67 15.68
CA ASP A 614 13.15 14.33 15.03
C ASP A 614 14.14 14.94 16.05
N GLN A 615 15.18 15.63 15.56
CA GLN A 615 16.14 16.34 16.39
C GLN A 615 15.50 17.45 17.24
N LEU A 616 14.60 18.24 16.65
CA LEU A 616 14.01 19.40 17.29
C LEU A 616 13.06 18.98 18.42
N SER A 617 12.17 18.04 18.16
CA SER A 617 11.25 17.46 19.15
C SER A 617 11.98 16.81 20.31
N VAL A 618 13.00 16.00 20.05
CA VAL A 618 13.83 15.38 21.10
C VAL A 618 14.56 16.45 21.94
N ALA A 619 15.10 17.51 21.33
CA ALA A 619 15.76 18.59 22.05
C ALA A 619 14.77 19.46 22.86
N GLN A 620 13.59 19.76 22.31
CA GLN A 620 12.55 20.56 22.97
C GLN A 620 11.92 19.80 24.15
N LYS A 621 11.70 18.49 24.00
CA LYS A 621 11.27 17.64 25.11
C LYS A 621 12.27 17.61 26.27
N ARG A 622 13.58 17.56 25.98
CA ARG A 622 14.62 17.77 27.02
C ARG A 622 14.58 19.17 27.63
N SER A 623 14.25 20.21 26.84
CA SER A 623 14.08 21.57 27.35
C SER A 623 12.91 21.69 28.35
N VAL A 624 11.77 21.02 28.09
CA VAL A 624 10.65 20.91 29.05
C VAL A 624 11.14 20.32 30.37
N ALA A 625 11.78 19.14 30.32
CA ALA A 625 12.27 18.46 31.51
C ALA A 625 13.32 19.30 32.28
N ASN A 626 14.29 19.88 31.57
CA ASN A 626 15.33 20.74 32.15
C ASN A 626 14.76 21.98 32.85
N THR A 627 13.61 22.49 32.39
CA THR A 627 12.95 23.68 32.93
C THR A 627 12.04 23.36 34.12
N ARG A 628 11.38 22.19 34.12
CA ARG A 628 10.42 21.79 35.16
C ARG A 628 11.04 20.98 36.31
N ALA A 629 12.23 20.39 36.13
CA ALA A 629 12.94 19.63 37.16
C ALA A 629 13.22 20.47 38.43
N GLY A 630 12.90 19.90 39.60
CA GLY A 630 13.02 20.57 40.90
C GLY A 630 11.85 21.52 41.25
N HIS A 631 10.94 21.78 40.31
CA HIS A 631 9.73 22.60 40.54
C HIS A 631 8.46 21.72 40.59
N ASP A 632 8.27 20.91 39.55
CA ASP A 632 7.05 20.15 39.30
C ASP A 632 7.15 18.68 39.71
N SER A 633 6.01 17.96 39.73
CA SER A 633 5.99 16.52 39.99
C SER A 633 6.64 15.73 38.84
N LEU A 634 6.99 14.46 39.09
CA LEU A 634 7.59 13.56 38.10
C LEU A 634 6.76 13.40 36.81
N PHE A 635 5.42 13.49 36.90
CA PHE A 635 4.53 13.52 35.74
C PHE A 635 4.64 14.85 35.00
N GLU A 636 4.36 15.97 35.68
CA GLU A 636 4.20 17.28 35.01
C GLU A 636 5.54 17.82 34.51
N SER A 637 6.66 17.41 35.13
CA SER A 637 8.03 17.68 34.65
C SER A 637 8.48 16.81 33.47
N GLN A 638 7.69 15.80 33.07
CA GLN A 638 8.03 14.81 32.03
C GLN A 638 9.37 14.07 32.27
N LEU A 639 9.90 14.04 33.50
CA LEU A 639 11.20 13.46 33.83
C LEU A 639 11.31 11.95 33.56
N ARG A 640 10.17 11.25 33.48
CA ARG A 640 10.08 9.82 33.11
C ARG A 640 10.10 9.58 31.60
N ASP A 641 9.89 10.60 30.78
CA ASP A 641 9.65 10.42 29.35
C ASP A 641 11.01 10.33 28.63
N VAL A 642 11.37 9.11 28.23
CA VAL A 642 12.68 8.77 27.67
C VAL A 642 12.68 9.02 26.17
N ALA A 643 13.33 10.10 25.77
CA ALA A 643 13.51 10.46 24.37
C ALA A 643 14.54 9.54 23.67
N ALA A 644 14.15 8.99 22.53
CA ALA A 644 14.95 8.15 21.65
C ALA A 644 14.91 8.71 20.20
N PRO A 645 15.94 8.48 19.37
CA PRO A 645 16.05 9.12 18.06
C PRO A 645 15.14 8.47 17.02
N GLY A 646 14.49 9.28 16.19
CA GLY A 646 14.19 8.93 14.81
C GLY A 646 15.46 8.98 13.96
N PHE A 647 15.68 8.03 13.05
CA PHE A 647 16.90 7.93 12.24
C PHE A 647 16.76 8.37 10.78
N PHE A 648 15.54 8.56 10.25
CA PHE A 648 15.37 9.08 8.89
C PHE A 648 15.92 10.50 8.77
N HIS A 649 15.64 11.35 9.75
CA HIS A 649 16.22 12.69 9.83
C HIS A 649 17.76 12.68 9.94
N TYR A 650 18.36 11.66 10.56
CA TYR A 650 19.81 11.48 10.59
C TYR A 650 20.36 11.02 9.23
N GLN A 651 19.65 10.12 8.53
CA GLN A 651 19.99 9.70 7.16
C GLN A 651 19.88 10.88 6.19
N SER A 652 18.91 11.79 6.38
CA SER A 652 18.78 13.00 5.57
C SER A 652 19.87 14.05 5.88
N ALA A 653 20.13 14.33 7.16
CA ALA A 653 21.19 15.25 7.58
C ALA A 653 22.59 14.79 7.14
N SER A 654 22.86 13.47 7.16
CA SER A 654 24.09 12.88 6.67
C SER A 654 24.17 12.85 5.14
N SER A 655 23.11 12.52 4.41
CA SER A 655 23.05 12.67 2.94
C SER A 655 23.36 14.11 2.51
N GLY A 656 22.73 15.11 3.15
CA GLY A 656 23.01 16.52 2.89
C GLY A 656 24.42 16.95 3.28
N ALA A 657 25.02 16.35 4.31
CA ALA A 657 26.42 16.57 4.70
C ALA A 657 27.41 16.02 3.66
N VAL A 658 27.20 14.79 3.20
CA VAL A 658 28.03 14.15 2.16
C VAL A 658 27.90 14.88 0.83
N LEU A 659 26.68 15.26 0.43
CA LEU A 659 26.43 16.06 -0.77
C LEU A 659 27.23 17.36 -0.77
N ILE A 660 27.08 18.19 0.26
CA ILE A 660 27.71 19.52 0.33
C ILE A 660 29.23 19.42 0.46
N THR A 661 29.75 18.45 1.23
CA THR A 661 31.20 18.25 1.40
C THR A 661 31.89 17.87 0.08
N HIS A 662 31.22 17.09 -0.75
CA HIS A 662 31.80 16.49 -1.96
C HIS A 662 31.17 17.01 -3.27
N TRP A 663 30.42 18.12 -3.22
CA TRP A 663 29.80 18.73 -4.42
C TRP A 663 30.85 19.21 -5.42
N GLY A 664 31.98 19.73 -4.94
CA GLY A 664 32.99 20.43 -5.76
C GLY A 664 32.56 21.85 -6.11
N ASP A 665 33.36 22.51 -6.96
CA ASP A 665 33.14 23.89 -7.39
C ASP A 665 32.51 23.93 -8.80
N PRO A 666 31.26 24.41 -8.96
CA PRO A 666 30.62 24.52 -10.28
C PRO A 666 31.33 25.46 -11.26
N SER A 667 32.22 26.35 -10.81
CA SER A 667 32.99 27.23 -11.69
C SER A 667 34.26 26.57 -12.25
N GLY A 668 34.84 25.60 -11.54
CA GLY A 668 36.06 24.86 -11.90
C GLY A 668 35.84 23.38 -12.27
N TRP A 669 34.59 22.94 -12.38
CA TRP A 669 34.19 21.53 -12.36
C TRP A 669 34.90 20.59 -13.34
N VAL A 670 35.38 21.10 -14.49
CA VAL A 670 36.04 20.31 -15.54
C VAL A 670 37.35 19.65 -15.06
N ASP A 671 37.98 20.24 -14.03
CA ASP A 671 39.23 19.78 -13.42
C ASP A 671 39.03 18.99 -12.10
N ASP A 672 37.79 18.91 -11.56
CA ASP A 672 37.44 17.97 -10.48
C ASP A 672 36.51 16.83 -10.95
N PRO A 673 37.06 15.80 -11.62
CA PRO A 673 36.34 14.58 -11.98
C PRO A 673 36.06 13.65 -10.78
N SER A 674 36.39 14.06 -9.55
CA SER A 674 36.02 13.36 -8.31
C SER A 674 34.80 13.96 -7.62
N SER A 675 34.30 15.11 -8.09
CA SER A 675 33.17 15.84 -7.51
C SER A 675 31.79 15.25 -7.86
N LEU A 676 30.82 15.43 -6.96
CA LEU A 676 29.42 15.06 -7.23
C LEU A 676 28.77 15.97 -8.29
N HIS A 677 29.17 17.23 -8.40
CA HIS A 677 28.70 18.12 -9.47
C HIS A 677 29.14 17.61 -10.86
N PHE A 678 30.41 17.18 -11.02
CA PHE A 678 30.87 16.55 -12.25
C PHE A 678 30.06 15.29 -12.58
N HIS A 679 29.80 14.44 -11.58
CA HIS A 679 28.95 13.25 -11.76
C HIS A 679 27.51 13.60 -12.17
N ASN A 680 26.87 14.59 -11.55
CA ASN A 680 25.49 15.00 -11.85
C ASN A 680 25.36 15.55 -13.28
N THR A 681 26.32 16.39 -13.68
CA THR A 681 26.42 16.97 -15.04
C THR A 681 26.71 15.89 -16.09
N LEU A 682 27.61 14.94 -15.79
CA LEU A 682 27.94 13.83 -16.68
C LEU A 682 26.75 12.86 -16.90
N LEU A 683 25.91 12.67 -15.89
CA LEU A 683 24.68 11.88 -15.98
C LEU A 683 23.48 12.68 -16.54
N ASN A 684 23.65 13.95 -16.89
CA ASN A 684 22.58 14.84 -17.37
C ASN A 684 21.34 14.86 -16.45
N ARG A 685 21.56 14.76 -15.13
CA ARG A 685 20.49 14.83 -14.12
C ARG A 685 20.04 16.29 -13.92
N LYS A 686 18.85 16.48 -13.35
CA LYS A 686 18.34 17.82 -12.98
C LYS A 686 19.40 18.57 -12.12
N PRO A 687 19.57 19.90 -12.26
CA PRO A 687 20.42 20.67 -11.36
C PRO A 687 19.96 20.52 -9.91
N ILE A 688 20.86 20.17 -8.99
CA ILE A 688 20.59 20.15 -7.55
C ILE A 688 21.04 21.47 -6.97
N THR A 689 20.11 22.23 -6.39
CA THR A 689 20.44 23.43 -5.60
C THR A 689 20.95 22.99 -4.24
N LEU A 690 22.08 23.55 -3.79
CA LEU A 690 22.59 23.36 -2.42
C LEU A 690 21.86 24.26 -1.41
N THR A 691 20.53 24.19 -1.39
CA THR A 691 19.71 24.79 -0.33
C THR A 691 20.02 24.16 1.03
N SER A 692 19.71 24.86 2.11
CA SER A 692 19.43 24.20 3.39
C SER A 692 17.91 24.07 3.49
N PRO A 693 17.32 22.88 3.27
CA PRO A 693 17.94 21.59 2.92
C PRO A 693 17.98 21.30 1.39
N PRO A 694 18.85 20.39 0.92
CA PRO A 694 18.80 19.86 -0.45
C PRO A 694 17.80 18.69 -0.55
N PRO A 695 17.27 18.37 -1.75
CA PRO A 695 16.31 17.28 -1.94
C PRO A 695 16.96 15.91 -1.63
N TYR A 696 16.45 15.23 -0.60
CA TYR A 696 17.00 14.04 0.03
C TYR A 696 17.16 12.85 -0.94
N ARG A 697 16.08 12.38 -1.57
CA ARG A 697 16.10 11.22 -2.49
C ARG A 697 17.10 11.47 -3.63
N THR A 698 16.92 12.56 -4.39
CA THR A 698 17.82 12.99 -5.47
C THR A 698 19.30 13.09 -5.05
N SER A 699 19.57 13.54 -3.81
CA SER A 699 20.93 13.64 -3.27
C SER A 699 21.51 12.26 -2.92
N ARG A 700 20.74 11.40 -2.23
CA ARG A 700 21.10 10.02 -1.90
C ARG A 700 21.46 9.24 -3.17
N ASP A 701 20.58 9.29 -4.16
CA ASP A 701 20.69 8.46 -5.37
C ASP A 701 21.89 8.86 -6.24
N LEU A 702 22.28 10.14 -6.20
CA LEU A 702 23.53 10.63 -6.82
C LEU A 702 24.77 10.16 -6.06
N ILE A 703 24.76 10.22 -4.72
CA ILE A 703 25.85 9.73 -3.86
C ILE A 703 26.03 8.22 -4.07
N PHE A 704 24.94 7.45 -4.09
CA PHE A 704 24.97 6.00 -4.22
C PHE A 704 25.38 5.53 -5.62
N VAL A 705 24.84 6.10 -6.71
CA VAL A 705 25.31 5.73 -8.07
C VAL A 705 26.79 6.08 -8.28
N SER A 706 27.26 7.20 -7.70
CA SER A 706 28.67 7.58 -7.66
C SER A 706 29.50 6.54 -6.90
N LEU A 707 29.07 6.13 -5.71
CA LEU A 707 29.72 5.11 -4.89
C LEU A 707 29.81 3.75 -5.61
N TYR A 708 28.73 3.29 -6.25
CA TYR A 708 28.71 2.01 -6.95
C TYR A 708 29.74 1.99 -8.10
N ALA A 709 29.77 3.03 -8.93
CA ALA A 709 30.75 3.17 -10.01
C ALA A 709 32.21 3.21 -9.49
N ARG A 710 32.44 3.85 -8.34
CA ARG A 710 33.76 3.91 -7.69
C ARG A 710 34.19 2.55 -7.15
N ILE A 711 33.30 1.81 -6.49
CA ILE A 711 33.55 0.43 -6.05
C ILE A 711 33.92 -0.47 -7.22
N PHE A 712 33.12 -0.47 -8.30
CA PHE A 712 33.40 -1.29 -9.47
C PHE A 712 34.70 -0.90 -10.19
N TYR A 713 35.05 0.39 -10.22
CA TYR A 713 36.33 0.84 -10.78
C TYR A 713 37.52 0.44 -9.89
N CYS A 714 37.44 0.68 -8.58
CA CYS A 714 38.47 0.27 -7.63
C CYS A 714 38.68 -1.26 -7.59
N LEU A 715 37.61 -2.04 -7.78
CA LEU A 715 37.68 -3.50 -7.92
C LEU A 715 38.53 -3.94 -9.12
N LYS A 716 38.43 -3.25 -10.27
CA LYS A 716 39.32 -3.49 -11.41
C LYS A 716 40.78 -3.15 -11.09
N LEU A 717 41.02 -2.07 -10.34
CA LEU A 717 42.38 -1.67 -9.95
C LEU A 717 43.05 -2.69 -9.03
N VAL A 718 42.37 -3.16 -7.97
CA VAL A 718 42.96 -4.13 -7.02
C VAL A 718 43.10 -5.53 -7.63
N SER A 719 42.12 -5.98 -8.42
CA SER A 719 42.16 -7.30 -9.06
C SER A 719 43.10 -7.36 -10.28
N SER A 720 43.50 -6.20 -10.83
CA SER A 720 44.26 -6.06 -12.08
C SER A 720 43.56 -6.56 -13.36
N TYR A 721 42.24 -6.79 -13.34
CA TYR A 721 41.47 -7.21 -14.52
C TYR A 721 40.94 -6.02 -15.35
N THR A 722 40.96 -6.20 -16.67
CA THR A 722 40.44 -5.26 -17.68
C THR A 722 38.92 -5.13 -17.66
N THR A 723 38.20 -6.22 -17.44
CA THR A 723 36.73 -6.25 -17.36
C THR A 723 36.23 -6.96 -16.11
N LEU A 724 35.10 -6.51 -15.57
CA LEU A 724 34.45 -7.19 -14.45
C LEU A 724 34.01 -8.61 -14.82
N LYS A 725 33.69 -8.87 -16.09
CA LYS A 725 33.23 -10.18 -16.58
C LYS A 725 34.33 -11.25 -16.54
N GLU A 726 35.56 -10.90 -16.91
CA GLU A 726 36.72 -11.83 -16.84
C GLU A 726 37.08 -12.15 -15.37
N TYR A 727 37.09 -11.13 -14.51
CA TYR A 727 37.27 -11.29 -13.07
C TYR A 727 36.17 -12.16 -12.45
N ALA A 728 34.90 -11.80 -12.70
CA ALA A 728 33.73 -12.52 -12.20
C ALA A 728 33.67 -13.97 -12.71
N ALA A 729 34.21 -14.30 -13.88
CA ALA A 729 34.29 -15.67 -14.37
C ALA A 729 35.30 -16.55 -13.61
N THR A 730 36.27 -15.97 -12.91
CA THR A 730 37.42 -16.69 -12.33
C THR A 730 37.58 -16.54 -10.81
N VAL A 731 37.02 -15.48 -10.21
CA VAL A 731 37.17 -15.18 -8.78
C VAL A 731 36.46 -16.18 -7.86
N THR A 732 37.11 -16.54 -6.75
CA THR A 732 36.55 -17.27 -5.60
C THR A 732 36.07 -16.32 -4.50
N PHE A 733 35.22 -16.77 -3.57
CA PHE A 733 34.70 -15.87 -2.52
C PHE A 733 35.82 -15.28 -1.64
N ASP A 734 36.81 -16.07 -1.26
CA ASP A 734 37.95 -15.62 -0.43
C ASP A 734 38.81 -14.56 -1.16
N GLN A 735 39.00 -14.71 -2.48
CA GLN A 735 39.67 -13.70 -3.31
C GLN A 735 38.84 -12.43 -3.43
N LEU A 736 37.51 -12.55 -3.57
CA LEU A 736 36.61 -11.41 -3.60
C LEU A 736 36.69 -10.62 -2.28
N CYS A 737 36.66 -11.31 -1.14
CA CYS A 737 36.82 -10.70 0.19
C CYS A 737 38.21 -10.07 0.36
N THR A 738 39.28 -10.73 -0.13
CA THR A 738 40.64 -10.16 -0.13
C THR A 738 40.70 -8.85 -0.92
N HIS A 739 40.07 -8.80 -2.09
CA HIS A 739 40.01 -7.59 -2.91
C HIS A 739 39.10 -6.50 -2.32
N THR A 740 37.97 -6.82 -1.69
CA THR A 740 37.14 -5.80 -1.01
C THR A 740 37.84 -5.21 0.22
N ALA A 741 38.57 -6.02 0.99
CA ALA A 741 39.43 -5.52 2.06
C ALA A 741 40.53 -4.57 1.53
N GLN A 742 41.12 -4.88 0.36
CA GLN A 742 42.07 -3.97 -0.31
C GLN A 742 41.42 -2.67 -0.78
N ILE A 743 40.16 -2.68 -1.23
CA ILE A 743 39.43 -1.44 -1.59
C ILE A 743 39.31 -0.51 -0.38
N ILE A 744 38.89 -1.04 0.78
CA ILE A 744 38.83 -0.27 2.04
C ILE A 744 40.22 0.26 2.40
N ASN A 745 41.21 -0.63 2.54
CA ASN A 745 42.56 -0.29 2.99
C ASN A 745 43.28 0.75 2.08
N ASN A 746 42.98 0.77 0.78
CA ASN A 746 43.65 1.66 -0.18
C ASN A 746 42.87 2.95 -0.46
N PHE A 747 41.54 2.94 -0.33
CA PHE A 747 40.68 4.00 -0.88
C PHE A 747 39.68 4.62 0.11
N THR A 748 39.70 4.27 1.40
CA THR A 748 38.89 4.96 2.44
C THR A 748 39.73 5.56 3.59
N GLU A 749 41.06 5.43 3.54
CA GLU A 749 41.95 5.81 4.64
C GLU A 749 42.32 7.30 4.63
N SER A 750 41.87 8.05 5.65
CA SER A 750 42.29 9.44 5.90
C SER A 750 43.81 9.61 5.92
N LYS A 751 44.56 8.60 6.35
CA LYS A 751 46.03 8.70 6.44
C LYS A 751 46.67 9.03 5.09
N VAL A 752 46.21 8.42 3.99
CA VAL A 752 46.78 8.67 2.66
C VAL A 752 46.51 10.12 2.23
N VAL A 753 45.34 10.65 2.57
CA VAL A 753 44.96 12.05 2.33
C VAL A 753 45.85 13.00 3.14
N ILE A 754 46.13 12.70 4.41
CA ILE A 754 47.05 13.47 5.26
C ILE A 754 48.48 13.44 4.69
N ASP A 755 48.97 12.25 4.35
CA ASP A 755 50.32 12.04 3.79
C ASP A 755 50.51 12.74 2.43
N LEU A 756 49.45 12.99 1.66
CA LEU A 756 49.49 13.77 0.40
C LEU A 756 49.39 15.28 0.66
N ARG A 757 48.52 15.71 1.58
CA ARG A 757 48.35 17.14 1.95
C ARG A 757 49.63 17.71 2.58
N GLN A 758 50.24 16.98 3.51
CA GLN A 758 51.50 17.38 4.12
C GLN A 758 52.61 17.56 3.07
N LYS A 759 52.74 16.66 2.08
CA LYS A 759 53.76 16.80 1.02
C LYS A 759 53.50 17.98 0.07
N ARG A 760 52.23 18.34 -0.15
CA ARG A 760 51.86 19.57 -0.89
C ARG A 760 52.28 20.83 -0.12
N GLU A 761 52.06 20.84 1.20
CA GLU A 761 52.47 21.93 2.09
C GLU A 761 54.01 22.05 2.17
N GLU A 762 54.71 20.92 2.34
CA GLU A 762 56.19 20.85 2.40
C GLU A 762 56.89 21.24 1.10
N THR A 763 56.32 20.92 -0.07
CA THR A 763 56.96 21.22 -1.38
C THR A 763 56.67 22.62 -1.93
N GLY A 764 55.66 23.31 -1.40
CA GLY A 764 55.41 24.72 -1.70
C GLY A 764 54.91 25.02 -3.13
N ARG A 765 54.62 26.30 -3.39
CA ARG A 765 54.04 26.78 -4.65
C ARG A 765 55.15 27.12 -5.65
N ILE A 766 55.10 26.54 -6.84
CA ILE A 766 56.06 26.81 -7.93
C ILE A 766 55.92 28.27 -8.40
N PRO A 767 57.01 29.04 -8.55
CA PRO A 767 56.98 30.36 -9.19
C PRO A 767 56.61 30.27 -10.67
N GLU A 768 55.82 31.22 -11.18
CA GLU A 768 55.33 31.20 -12.57
C GLU A 768 56.46 31.25 -13.63
N SER A 769 57.67 31.69 -13.24
CA SER A 769 58.87 31.70 -14.09
C SER A 769 59.46 30.32 -14.39
N GLU A 770 59.13 29.27 -13.62
CA GLU A 770 59.76 27.94 -13.73
C GLU A 770 58.83 26.87 -14.34
N SER A 771 57.54 27.15 -14.53
CA SER A 771 56.59 26.17 -15.05
C SER A 771 56.57 26.11 -16.59
N PRO A 772 56.79 24.94 -17.22
CA PRO A 772 56.63 24.77 -18.67
C PRO A 772 55.17 24.78 -19.13
N HIS A 773 54.20 24.81 -18.21
CA HIS A 773 52.76 24.87 -18.49
C HIS A 773 52.11 26.00 -17.68
N LYS A 774 51.32 26.86 -18.34
CA LYS A 774 50.92 28.18 -17.80
C LYS A 774 50.05 28.19 -16.53
N ASN A 775 49.53 27.05 -16.08
CA ASN A 775 48.81 26.90 -14.80
C ASN A 775 49.03 25.49 -14.23
N ARG A 776 50.11 25.25 -13.47
CA ARG A 776 50.22 24.15 -12.48
C ARG A 776 51.08 24.59 -11.30
N ARG A 777 50.72 24.13 -10.10
CA ARG A 777 51.28 24.55 -8.81
C ARG A 777 51.47 23.30 -7.94
N PHE A 778 52.50 23.32 -7.07
CA PHE A 778 52.98 22.23 -6.21
C PHE A 778 53.70 21.07 -6.93
N TYR A 779 54.74 20.51 -6.29
CA TYR A 779 55.52 19.39 -6.83
C TYR A 779 55.02 18.01 -6.36
N ASP A 780 54.40 17.92 -5.18
CA ASP A 780 53.81 16.71 -4.62
C ASP A 780 52.37 16.94 -4.09
N GLY A 781 51.66 15.83 -3.84
CA GLY A 781 50.22 15.81 -3.51
C GLY A 781 49.33 15.54 -4.72
N ASP A 782 48.03 15.26 -4.48
CA ASP A 782 47.06 14.92 -5.55
C ASP A 782 45.62 15.21 -5.07
N MET A 783 45.11 16.40 -5.39
CA MET A 783 43.83 16.88 -4.87
C MET A 783 42.63 16.06 -5.39
N VAL A 784 42.73 15.49 -6.59
CA VAL A 784 41.68 14.65 -7.19
C VAL A 784 41.59 13.29 -6.47
N PHE A 785 42.74 12.68 -6.17
CA PHE A 785 42.77 11.44 -5.39
C PHE A 785 42.34 11.66 -3.93
N GLU A 786 42.78 12.77 -3.33
CA GLU A 786 42.40 13.15 -1.96
C GLU A 786 40.88 13.33 -1.80
N ASN A 787 40.24 14.09 -2.69
CA ASN A 787 38.79 14.29 -2.70
C ASN A 787 38.07 12.95 -2.95
N ALA A 788 38.56 12.13 -3.88
CA ALA A 788 37.98 10.83 -4.19
C ALA A 788 37.98 9.83 -3.01
N VAL A 789 39.07 9.77 -2.24
CA VAL A 789 39.20 8.91 -1.04
C VAL A 789 38.28 9.37 0.09
N LEU A 790 38.18 10.68 0.33
CA LEU A 790 37.25 11.21 1.34
C LEU A 790 35.79 10.95 0.96
N PHE A 791 35.41 11.14 -0.31
CA PHE A 791 34.07 10.77 -0.79
C PHE A 791 33.79 9.28 -0.63
N MET A 792 34.72 8.42 -1.05
CA MET A 792 34.57 6.96 -0.98
C MET A 792 34.32 6.50 0.46
N ARG A 793 35.06 7.06 1.43
CA ARG A 793 34.85 6.84 2.86
C ARG A 793 33.46 7.31 3.30
N ASP A 794 33.13 8.59 3.08
CA ASP A 794 31.92 9.21 3.64
C ASP A 794 30.63 8.59 3.05
N ALA A 795 30.64 8.27 1.76
CA ALA A 795 29.52 7.58 1.09
C ALA A 795 29.37 6.12 1.54
N LEU A 796 30.47 5.41 1.84
CA LEU A 796 30.40 4.05 2.41
C LEU A 796 29.78 4.05 3.82
N ILE A 797 30.07 5.05 4.65
CA ILE A 797 29.46 5.17 5.99
C ILE A 797 27.96 5.43 5.85
N LEU A 798 27.53 6.30 4.93
CA LEU A 798 26.12 6.53 4.62
C LEU A 798 25.42 5.25 4.15
N ARG A 799 26.05 4.47 3.27
CA ARG A 799 25.45 3.22 2.77
C ARG A 799 25.44 2.09 3.81
N GLU A 800 26.43 2.01 4.70
CA GLU A 800 26.42 1.07 5.84
C GLU A 800 25.35 1.44 6.87
N PHE A 801 25.08 2.73 7.12
CA PHE A 801 23.95 3.18 7.94
C PHE A 801 22.62 2.68 7.36
N THR A 802 22.40 2.90 6.05
CA THR A 802 21.23 2.40 5.31
C THR A 802 21.11 0.87 5.37
N ASP A 803 22.20 0.14 5.08
CA ASP A 803 22.25 -1.34 5.14
C ASP A 803 22.03 -1.89 6.57
N ALA A 804 22.31 -1.10 7.61
CA ALA A 804 22.12 -1.49 9.01
C ALA A 804 20.69 -1.20 9.51
N ILE A 805 20.08 -0.08 9.07
CA ILE A 805 18.65 0.17 9.24
C ILE A 805 17.85 -0.96 8.59
N LYS A 806 18.02 -1.17 7.27
CA LYS A 806 17.23 -2.17 6.52
C LYS A 806 17.31 -3.57 7.12
N ALA A 807 18.50 -3.97 7.59
CA ALA A 807 18.72 -5.29 8.20
C ALA A 807 18.10 -5.43 9.61
N GLY A 808 17.74 -4.33 10.27
CA GLY A 808 17.37 -4.34 11.69
C GLY A 808 18.56 -4.70 12.58
N ASP A 809 19.74 -4.12 12.32
CA ASP A 809 20.96 -4.40 13.09
C ASP A 809 21.43 -3.19 13.90
N SER A 810 20.90 -3.08 15.12
CA SER A 810 21.18 -1.96 16.03
C SER A 810 22.64 -1.92 16.48
N GLY A 811 23.31 -3.07 16.61
CA GLY A 811 24.73 -3.15 16.93
C GLY A 811 25.61 -2.55 15.82
N ARG A 812 25.27 -2.80 14.55
CA ARG A 812 25.92 -2.12 13.41
C ARG A 812 25.65 -0.62 13.43
N LEU A 813 24.42 -0.18 13.73
CA LEU A 813 24.08 1.24 13.80
C LEU A 813 24.84 2.01 14.89
N ILE A 814 24.99 1.45 16.09
CA ILE A 814 25.68 2.12 17.21
C ILE A 814 27.15 2.43 16.85
N VAL A 815 27.82 1.50 16.17
CA VAL A 815 29.21 1.68 15.67
C VAL A 815 29.29 2.76 14.58
N VAL A 816 28.30 2.84 13.69
CA VAL A 816 28.23 3.92 12.68
C VAL A 816 27.94 5.28 13.33
N LEU A 817 27.03 5.32 14.31
CA LEU A 817 26.61 6.55 15.00
C LEU A 817 27.77 7.25 15.70
N LYS A 818 28.65 6.51 16.38
CA LYS A 818 29.93 7.05 16.91
C LYS A 818 30.74 7.79 15.85
N THR A 819 30.83 7.22 14.64
CA THR A 819 31.55 7.85 13.50
C THR A 819 30.78 9.06 12.96
N TYR A 820 29.44 9.02 12.94
CA TYR A 820 28.59 10.15 12.59
C TYR A 820 28.71 11.34 13.55
N ALA A 821 28.95 11.14 14.85
CA ALA A 821 29.20 12.25 15.79
C ALA A 821 30.33 13.17 15.28
N LEU A 822 31.39 12.57 14.73
CA LEU A 822 32.54 13.27 14.17
C LEU A 822 32.22 13.81 12.76
N LEU A 823 31.69 12.98 11.86
CA LEU A 823 31.39 13.35 10.47
C LEU A 823 30.41 14.54 10.42
N LEU A 824 29.29 14.46 11.15
CA LEU A 824 28.27 15.51 11.16
C LEU A 824 28.78 16.81 11.80
N ARG A 825 29.61 16.74 12.86
CA ARG A 825 30.22 17.93 13.46
C ARG A 825 31.20 18.62 12.51
N GLY A 826 32.03 17.87 11.80
CA GLY A 826 32.96 18.41 10.81
C GLY A 826 32.27 18.93 9.54
N ALA A 827 31.09 18.40 9.19
CA ALA A 827 30.26 18.87 8.08
C ALA A 827 29.28 19.99 8.47
N GLY A 828 29.41 20.60 9.66
CA GLY A 828 28.54 21.69 10.12
C GLY A 828 27.12 21.29 10.54
N ARG A 829 26.77 20.00 10.54
CA ARG A 829 25.49 19.48 11.06
C ARG A 829 25.56 19.30 12.58
N THR A 830 25.86 20.41 13.25
CA THR A 830 26.18 20.49 14.68
C THR A 830 25.08 19.96 15.60
N LYS A 831 23.81 20.28 15.31
CA LYS A 831 22.64 19.84 16.10
C LYS A 831 22.58 18.31 16.22
N TYR A 832 22.52 17.59 15.08
CA TYR A 832 22.54 16.13 15.04
C TYR A 832 23.81 15.54 15.68
N ALA A 833 24.98 16.17 15.48
CA ALA A 833 26.20 15.72 16.16
C ALA A 833 26.16 15.87 17.69
N HIS A 834 25.37 16.81 18.23
CA HIS A 834 25.15 16.97 19.67
C HIS A 834 24.12 15.95 20.21
N GLU A 835 23.10 15.59 19.42
CA GLU A 835 22.20 14.47 19.77
C GLU A 835 22.94 13.14 19.91
N ILE A 836 23.96 12.90 19.08
CA ILE A 836 24.74 11.66 19.19
C ILE A 836 25.55 11.63 20.51
N LEU A 837 25.91 12.78 21.11
CA LEU A 837 26.49 12.82 22.46
C LEU A 837 25.46 12.33 23.49
N HIS A 838 24.23 12.85 23.43
CA HIS A 838 23.12 12.33 24.25
C HIS A 838 22.90 10.83 24.02
N LEU A 839 22.93 10.36 22.77
CA LEU A 839 22.64 8.97 22.43
C LEU A 839 23.73 8.00 22.91
N VAL A 840 25.02 8.33 22.70
CA VAL A 840 26.14 7.50 23.16
C VAL A 840 26.20 7.47 24.68
N HIS A 841 25.96 8.60 25.36
CA HIS A 841 25.84 8.62 26.82
C HIS A 841 24.67 7.75 27.28
N ASN A 842 23.50 7.90 26.66
CA ASN A 842 22.30 7.14 26.98
C ASN A 842 22.53 5.62 26.87
N LEU A 843 23.12 5.17 25.75
CA LEU A 843 23.43 3.77 25.48
C LEU A 843 24.51 3.18 26.40
N LYS A 844 25.35 4.00 27.05
CA LYS A 844 26.51 3.56 27.83
C LYS A 844 26.33 3.67 29.35
N TYR A 845 25.70 4.74 29.86
CA TYR A 845 25.56 4.99 31.30
C TYR A 845 24.13 5.37 31.76
N VAL A 846 23.36 6.13 30.96
CA VAL A 846 22.09 6.71 31.47
C VAL A 846 20.92 5.71 31.45
N TRP A 847 20.80 4.86 30.42
CA TRP A 847 19.73 3.86 30.35
C TRP A 847 20.12 2.57 31.11
N PRO A 848 19.32 2.12 32.09
CA PRO A 848 19.45 0.78 32.65
C PRO A 848 19.41 -0.27 31.56
N LYS A 849 20.13 -1.39 31.74
CA LYS A 849 20.31 -2.38 30.66
C LYS A 849 19.00 -2.84 30.02
N GLY A 850 17.98 -3.15 30.82
CA GLY A 850 16.66 -3.54 30.30
C GLY A 850 16.03 -2.49 29.40
N LEU A 851 15.94 -1.24 29.87
CA LEU A 851 15.45 -0.11 29.09
C LEU A 851 16.29 0.16 27.82
N ARG A 852 17.62 0.08 27.91
CA ARG A 852 18.52 0.18 26.76
C ARG A 852 18.16 -0.88 25.71
N ASP A 853 18.11 -2.13 26.14
CA ASP A 853 17.85 -3.27 25.27
C ASP A 853 16.43 -3.19 24.65
N ILE A 854 15.44 -2.62 25.35
CA ILE A 854 14.11 -2.29 24.81
C ILE A 854 14.19 -1.20 23.72
N ILE A 855 14.88 -0.09 23.97
CA ILE A 855 14.93 1.03 23.01
C ILE A 855 15.61 0.62 21.70
N ILE A 856 16.72 -0.12 21.77
CA ILE A 856 17.45 -0.56 20.56
C ILE A 856 16.70 -1.65 19.76
N ARG A 857 15.61 -2.21 20.29
CA ARG A 857 14.68 -3.11 19.58
C ARG A 857 13.51 -2.39 18.91
N ASN A 858 13.30 -1.11 19.21
CA ASN A 858 12.05 -0.39 18.90
C ASN A 858 12.25 0.99 18.24
N TRP A 859 13.48 1.50 18.14
CA TRP A 859 13.82 2.69 17.34
C TRP A 859 13.73 2.48 15.81
N LEU A 860 13.59 1.22 15.40
CA LEU A 860 13.27 0.76 14.04
C LEU A 860 12.02 -0.11 14.12
N ILE A 861 11.25 -0.12 13.03
CA ILE A 861 10.01 -0.91 12.93
C ILE A 861 9.96 -1.67 11.61
N ASN A 862 9.07 -2.66 11.51
CA ASN A 862 8.89 -3.45 10.30
C ASN A 862 7.38 -3.69 10.02
N PRO A 863 6.70 -2.77 9.30
CA PRO A 863 5.28 -2.91 8.98
C PRO A 863 4.97 -4.10 8.05
N SER A 864 5.98 -4.55 7.28
CA SER A 864 5.87 -5.67 6.34
C SER A 864 5.99 -7.06 7.00
N GLY A 865 6.72 -7.15 8.12
CA GLY A 865 7.12 -8.40 8.75
C GLY A 865 8.20 -9.21 8.00
N ARG A 866 8.89 -8.61 7.02
CA ARG A 866 9.84 -9.30 6.12
C ARG A 866 11.31 -9.01 6.44
N PRO A 867 12.25 -9.92 6.14
CA PRO A 867 13.68 -9.59 6.12
C PRO A 867 13.95 -8.35 5.24
N ASN A 868 14.95 -7.55 5.61
CA ASN A 868 15.30 -6.26 4.98
C ASN A 868 14.20 -5.17 4.98
N GLY A 869 13.02 -5.44 5.54
CA GLY A 869 11.85 -4.57 5.57
C GLY A 869 11.78 -3.62 6.76
N TRP A 870 12.91 -3.32 7.41
CA TRP A 870 12.98 -2.40 8.54
C TRP A 870 13.15 -0.94 8.10
N ILE A 871 12.43 -0.03 8.76
CA ILE A 871 12.51 1.42 8.55
C ILE A 871 12.70 2.18 9.88
N PRO A 872 13.17 3.44 9.85
CA PRO A 872 13.17 4.32 11.02
C PRO A 872 11.75 4.63 11.50
N VAL A 873 11.61 4.80 12.81
CA VAL A 873 10.31 5.11 13.44
C VAL A 873 9.76 6.50 13.08
N ASP A 874 10.63 7.48 12.80
CA ASP A 874 10.25 8.81 12.30
C ASP A 874 9.83 8.80 10.83
N LEU A 875 10.41 7.91 10.00
CA LEU A 875 9.93 7.72 8.63
C LEU A 875 8.47 7.28 8.62
N LEU A 876 8.06 6.37 9.51
CA LEU A 876 6.64 5.99 9.63
C LEU A 876 5.75 7.21 9.88
N GLN A 877 6.14 8.09 10.81
CA GLN A 877 5.32 9.25 11.13
C GLN A 877 5.20 10.18 9.92
N GLU A 878 6.25 10.34 9.12
CA GLU A 878 6.16 11.12 7.87
C GLU A 878 5.32 10.42 6.78
N HIS A 879 5.34 9.08 6.69
CA HIS A 879 4.34 8.37 5.87
C HIS A 879 2.90 8.62 6.38
N MET A 880 2.67 8.64 7.70
CA MET A 880 1.34 8.99 8.24
C MET A 880 0.98 10.44 7.89
N ASN A 881 1.90 11.39 8.04
CA ASN A 881 1.71 12.79 7.66
C ASN A 881 1.34 12.95 6.17
N PHE A 882 2.01 12.20 5.29
CA PHE A 882 1.69 12.14 3.86
C PHE A 882 0.26 11.62 3.62
N TRP A 883 -0.11 10.48 4.20
CA TRP A 883 -1.45 9.93 4.03
C TRP A 883 -2.53 10.85 4.61
N ILE A 884 -2.24 11.58 5.70
CA ILE A 884 -3.09 12.65 6.22
C ILE A 884 -3.24 13.76 5.16
N LYS A 885 -2.15 14.33 4.64
CA LYS A 885 -2.19 15.38 3.59
C LYS A 885 -2.97 14.93 2.36
N THR A 886 -2.82 13.68 1.91
CA THR A 886 -3.54 13.11 0.77
C THR A 886 -5.05 12.96 1.02
N ILE A 887 -5.44 12.45 2.19
CA ILE A 887 -6.85 12.32 2.58
C ILE A 887 -7.48 13.70 2.88
N TYR A 888 -6.69 14.66 3.35
CA TYR A 888 -7.11 16.04 3.57
C TYR A 888 -7.45 16.76 2.26
N LYS A 889 -6.59 16.62 1.24
CA LYS A 889 -6.84 17.10 -0.14
C LYS A 889 -8.19 16.61 -0.70
N ALA A 890 -8.63 15.39 -0.34
CA ALA A 890 -9.93 14.84 -0.76
C ALA A 890 -11.15 15.60 -0.17
N HIS A 891 -11.00 16.17 1.02
CA HIS A 891 -12.09 16.84 1.73
C HIS A 891 -12.37 18.26 1.19
N GLY A 892 -11.35 18.91 0.61
CA GLY A 892 -11.44 20.22 -0.06
C GLY A 892 -11.62 21.41 0.89
N SER A 893 -12.18 22.51 0.39
CA SER A 893 -12.36 23.81 1.06
C SER A 893 -13.24 23.84 2.32
N ASN A 894 -13.71 22.68 2.79
CA ASN A 894 -14.50 22.52 4.01
C ASN A 894 -13.74 21.77 5.12
N ALA A 895 -12.44 21.54 4.93
CA ALA A 895 -11.62 20.74 5.83
C ALA A 895 -11.14 21.58 7.03
N SER A 896 -10.97 20.92 8.18
CA SER A 896 -10.65 21.57 9.46
C SER A 896 -9.85 20.66 10.38
N TRP A 897 -9.37 21.19 11.50
CA TRP A 897 -8.68 20.42 12.53
C TRP A 897 -9.56 19.37 13.21
N GLU A 898 -10.86 19.62 13.39
CA GLU A 898 -11.82 18.63 13.89
C GLU A 898 -12.03 17.49 12.87
N TRP A 899 -11.92 17.79 11.57
CA TRP A 899 -11.92 16.76 10.53
C TRP A 899 -10.64 15.90 10.59
N LEU A 900 -9.48 16.55 10.70
CA LEU A 900 -8.17 15.89 10.83
C LEU A 900 -8.10 14.99 12.06
N ALA A 901 -8.51 15.50 13.22
CA ALA A 901 -8.58 14.74 14.47
C ALA A 901 -9.53 13.53 14.39
N MET A 902 -10.61 13.64 13.61
CA MET A 902 -11.51 12.52 13.36
C MET A 902 -10.90 11.49 12.41
N ILE A 903 -10.29 11.91 11.29
CA ILE A 903 -9.87 10.96 10.25
C ILE A 903 -8.53 10.28 10.51
N SER A 904 -7.60 10.93 11.21
CA SER A 904 -6.21 10.42 11.39
C SER A 904 -6.13 9.01 12.01
N PRO A 905 -6.92 8.65 13.04
CA PRO A 905 -6.96 7.29 13.59
C PRO A 905 -7.43 6.20 12.62
N CYS A 906 -8.07 6.56 11.51
CA CYS A 906 -8.56 5.61 10.50
C CYS A 906 -7.51 5.29 9.42
N ILE A 907 -6.41 6.03 9.35
CA ILE A 907 -5.59 6.12 8.12
C ILE A 907 -4.92 4.80 7.77
N ASP A 908 -4.34 4.10 8.75
CA ASP A 908 -3.75 2.78 8.51
C ASP A 908 -4.78 1.77 7.96
N VAL A 909 -6.01 1.78 8.49
CA VAL A 909 -7.12 0.92 8.02
C VAL A 909 -7.57 1.31 6.61
N ILE A 910 -7.71 2.61 6.33
CA ILE A 910 -8.08 3.12 5.01
C ILE A 910 -7.01 2.80 3.96
N ARG A 911 -5.73 2.93 4.33
CA ARG A 911 -4.56 2.59 3.50
C ARG A 911 -4.54 1.09 3.19
N LYS A 912 -4.67 0.23 4.20
CA LYS A 912 -4.76 -1.24 4.04
C LYS A 912 -5.95 -1.67 3.17
N LEU A 913 -7.13 -1.10 3.40
CA LEU A 913 -8.32 -1.33 2.58
C LEU A 913 -8.10 -0.89 1.13
N ALA A 914 -7.44 0.25 0.90
CA ALA A 914 -7.13 0.72 -0.45
C ALA A 914 -6.14 -0.21 -1.17
N THR A 915 -5.12 -0.73 -0.47
CA THR A 915 -4.20 -1.75 -1.02
C THR A 915 -4.94 -3.04 -1.38
N GLU A 916 -5.84 -3.53 -0.53
CA GLU A 916 -6.55 -4.80 -0.78
C GLU A 916 -7.61 -4.68 -1.88
N VAL A 917 -8.30 -3.54 -1.99
CA VAL A 917 -9.18 -3.27 -3.14
C VAL A 917 -8.36 -3.17 -4.44
N ASN A 918 -7.15 -2.60 -4.40
CA ASN A 918 -6.23 -2.60 -5.55
C ASN A 918 -5.69 -4.01 -5.88
N SER A 919 -5.34 -4.84 -4.90
CA SER A 919 -4.87 -6.21 -5.11
C SER A 919 -5.97 -7.09 -5.75
N THR A 920 -7.22 -6.91 -5.31
CA THR A 920 -8.35 -7.74 -5.73
C THR A 920 -9.02 -7.24 -7.03
N LEU A 921 -9.07 -5.93 -7.30
CA LEU A 921 -9.80 -5.36 -8.46
C LEU A 921 -8.94 -4.54 -9.44
N GLY A 922 -7.72 -4.14 -9.06
CA GLY A 922 -6.84 -3.36 -9.92
C GLY A 922 -6.36 -4.12 -11.17
N SER A 923 -6.03 -3.39 -12.22
CA SER A 923 -5.13 -3.91 -13.26
C SER A 923 -3.70 -3.90 -12.76
N HIS A 924 -2.84 -4.77 -13.30
CA HIS A 924 -1.37 -4.74 -13.10
C HIS A 924 -0.70 -3.53 -13.81
N LEU A 925 -1.24 -2.33 -13.60
CA LEU A 925 -0.43 -1.11 -13.52
C LEU A 925 0.58 -1.40 -12.41
N GLY A 926 1.88 -1.33 -12.69
CA GLY A 926 2.91 -1.97 -11.87
C GLY A 926 2.81 -1.61 -10.39
N SER A 927 2.27 -2.52 -9.57
CA SER A 927 2.00 -2.33 -8.13
C SER A 927 3.27 -2.41 -7.26
N LYS A 928 4.41 -2.14 -7.90
CA LYS A 928 5.78 -2.07 -7.42
C LYS A 928 6.47 -1.14 -8.41
N HIS A 929 7.09 -0.05 -7.97
CA HIS A 929 8.01 0.65 -8.86
C HIS A 929 9.19 -0.29 -9.12
N ALA A 930 9.43 -0.65 -10.39
CA ALA A 930 10.65 -1.36 -10.74
C ALA A 930 11.83 -0.40 -10.52
N SER A 931 12.77 -0.77 -9.66
CA SER A 931 14.00 0.00 -9.43
C SER A 931 14.69 0.30 -10.76
N PRO A 932 15.03 1.57 -11.08
CA PRO A 932 15.65 1.92 -12.35
C PRO A 932 16.94 1.15 -12.62
N ASP A 933 17.19 0.79 -13.87
CA ASP A 933 18.45 0.12 -14.25
C ASP A 933 19.62 1.12 -14.23
N LEU A 934 20.44 1.03 -13.20
CA LEU A 934 21.63 1.86 -13.01
C LEU A 934 22.86 1.39 -13.82
N GLN A 935 22.82 0.26 -14.56
CA GLN A 935 24.00 -0.24 -15.29
C GLN A 935 24.57 0.79 -16.27
N HIS A 936 23.73 1.61 -16.91
CA HIS A 936 24.17 2.63 -17.85
C HIS A 936 24.90 3.78 -17.15
N ASP A 937 24.30 4.36 -16.10
CA ASP A 937 24.90 5.41 -15.27
C ASP A 937 26.23 4.95 -14.68
N ILE A 938 26.26 3.75 -14.08
CA ILE A 938 27.46 3.13 -13.50
C ILE A 938 28.54 2.96 -14.57
N GLY A 939 28.18 2.46 -15.76
CA GLY A 939 29.11 2.29 -16.89
C GLY A 939 29.72 3.61 -17.39
N ILE A 940 28.91 4.67 -17.48
CA ILE A 940 29.39 6.02 -17.85
C ILE A 940 30.37 6.55 -16.79
N LEU A 941 29.98 6.50 -15.51
CA LEU A 941 30.84 6.99 -14.42
C LEU A 941 32.16 6.20 -14.34
N MET A 942 32.11 4.86 -14.43
CA MET A 942 33.31 4.00 -14.46
C MET A 942 34.27 4.36 -15.60
N LYS A 943 33.73 4.69 -16.79
CA LYS A 943 34.54 5.12 -17.94
C LYS A 943 35.31 6.41 -17.62
N TYR A 944 34.63 7.44 -17.11
CA TYR A 944 35.27 8.72 -16.82
C TYR A 944 36.24 8.65 -15.62
N LEU A 945 35.92 7.87 -14.58
CA LEU A 945 36.84 7.58 -13.46
C LEU A 945 38.14 6.92 -13.94
N HIS A 946 38.07 6.09 -14.99
CA HIS A 946 39.22 5.47 -15.63
C HIS A 946 40.00 6.45 -16.53
N GLU A 947 39.32 7.15 -17.44
CA GLU A 947 39.94 8.10 -18.37
C GLU A 947 40.64 9.27 -17.64
N ARG A 948 40.05 9.73 -16.53
CA ARG A 948 40.62 10.76 -15.63
C ARG A 948 41.49 10.18 -14.50
N LYS A 949 41.69 8.86 -14.46
CA LYS A 949 42.58 8.15 -13.51
C LYS A 949 42.36 8.55 -12.03
N VAL A 950 41.11 8.65 -11.59
CA VAL A 950 40.76 9.30 -10.30
C VAL A 950 41.35 8.57 -9.08
N TYR A 951 41.42 7.23 -9.12
CA TYR A 951 41.99 6.40 -8.06
C TYR A 951 43.43 5.91 -8.35
N LEU A 952 44.16 6.62 -9.21
CA LEU A 952 45.61 6.46 -9.37
C LEU A 952 46.28 7.78 -8.96
N ILE A 953 47.31 7.70 -8.12
CA ILE A 953 48.01 8.89 -7.62
C ILE A 953 48.87 9.49 -8.75
N GLU A 954 48.55 10.72 -9.16
CA GLU A 954 49.34 11.53 -10.08
C GLU A 954 49.82 12.79 -9.35
N ARG A 955 51.12 12.85 -9.06
CA ARG A 955 51.75 13.96 -8.33
C ARG A 955 51.54 15.29 -9.04
N GLY A 956 51.21 16.33 -8.27
CA GLY A 956 51.00 17.68 -8.79
C GLY A 956 49.65 17.87 -9.50
N ARG A 957 48.65 17.00 -9.27
CA ARG A 957 47.26 17.29 -9.62
C ARG A 957 46.66 18.28 -8.62
N SER A 958 46.40 19.49 -9.12
CA SER A 958 45.60 20.52 -8.43
C SER A 958 44.25 20.70 -9.12
N ILE A 959 43.23 21.05 -8.35
CA ILE A 959 41.94 21.53 -8.85
C ILE A 959 41.95 23.06 -8.70
N ASP A 960 41.56 23.79 -9.75
CA ASP A 960 41.39 25.25 -9.68
C ASP A 960 39.93 25.58 -9.31
N GLY A 961 39.73 26.56 -8.42
CA GLY A 961 38.42 26.97 -7.91
C GLY A 961 38.48 27.64 -6.54
N ASN A 962 37.32 28.08 -6.03
CA ASN A 962 37.17 28.69 -4.71
C ASN A 962 37.07 27.64 -3.59
N LYS A 963 36.52 26.46 -3.87
CA LYS A 963 36.46 25.32 -2.92
C LYS A 963 37.04 24.02 -3.51
N PRO A 964 38.34 23.94 -3.82
CA PRO A 964 38.93 22.83 -4.58
C PRO A 964 39.37 21.62 -3.73
N MET A 965 39.20 21.67 -2.40
CA MET A 965 39.54 20.56 -1.49
C MET A 965 38.31 20.15 -0.67
N ALA A 966 37.97 18.86 -0.71
CA ALA A 966 37.02 18.26 0.23
C ALA A 966 37.59 18.29 1.66
N ILE A 967 36.74 18.62 2.62
CA ILE A 967 37.08 18.67 4.05
C ILE A 967 37.13 17.24 4.59
N ASP A 968 38.17 16.90 5.37
CA ASP A 968 38.12 15.67 6.17
C ASP A 968 37.20 15.90 7.37
N THR A 969 35.92 15.63 7.16
CA THR A 969 34.80 15.81 8.11
C THR A 969 35.07 15.13 9.45
N ILE A 970 35.43 13.84 9.46
CA ILE A 970 35.75 13.10 10.68
C ILE A 970 36.92 13.74 11.44
N ARG A 971 38.02 14.10 10.74
CA ARG A 971 39.19 14.73 11.40
C ARG A 971 38.87 16.12 11.94
N LEU A 972 38.08 16.92 11.23
CA LEU A 972 37.64 18.24 11.67
C LEU A 972 36.67 18.14 12.86
N GLY A 973 35.72 17.20 12.82
CA GLY A 973 34.80 16.93 13.91
C GLY A 973 35.50 16.51 15.19
N MET A 974 36.49 15.62 15.09
CA MET A 974 37.32 15.20 16.22
C MET A 974 38.12 16.38 16.82
N ARG A 975 38.68 17.26 15.98
CA ARG A 975 39.36 18.49 16.45
C ARG A 975 38.38 19.45 17.17
N ASN A 976 37.14 19.50 16.69
CA ASN A 976 36.11 20.43 17.17
C ASN A 976 35.17 19.82 18.23
N LEU A 977 35.48 18.62 18.76
CA LEU A 977 34.68 17.91 19.77
C LEU A 977 34.83 18.44 21.21
N PRO A 978 36.02 18.83 21.72
CA PRO A 978 36.20 19.06 23.16
C PRO A 978 35.32 20.15 23.79
N GLY A 979 35.09 21.27 23.08
CA GLY A 979 34.22 22.35 23.57
C GLY A 979 32.76 21.92 23.74
N PRO A 980 32.11 21.44 22.66
CA PRO A 980 30.74 20.89 22.73
C PRO A 980 30.56 19.73 23.70
N LEU A 981 31.62 18.93 23.96
CA LEU A 981 31.57 17.85 24.96
C LEU A 981 31.61 18.40 26.39
N ALA A 982 32.42 19.44 26.65
CA ALA A 982 32.41 20.13 27.95
C ALA A 982 31.07 20.82 28.22
N GLU A 983 30.53 21.57 27.24
CA GLU A 983 29.21 22.22 27.33
C GLU A 983 28.08 21.19 27.59
N TYR A 984 28.16 20.04 26.92
CA TYR A 984 27.26 18.91 27.14
C TYR A 984 27.34 18.39 28.59
N ASN A 985 28.53 18.11 29.11
CA ASN A 985 28.75 17.60 30.46
C ASN A 985 28.33 18.61 31.54
N ASP A 986 28.66 19.90 31.37
CA ASP A 986 28.22 20.99 32.24
C ASP A 986 26.68 21.10 32.28
N THR A 987 26.01 20.82 31.15
CA THR A 987 24.54 20.82 31.07
C THR A 987 23.93 19.58 31.73
N PHE A 988 24.55 18.42 31.55
CA PHE A 988 24.14 17.16 32.18
C PHE A 988 24.27 17.20 33.71
N GLN A 989 25.41 17.68 34.23
CA GLN A 989 25.62 17.83 35.68
C GLN A 989 24.59 18.79 36.30
N ARG A 990 24.34 19.95 35.68
CA ARG A 990 23.31 20.90 36.14
C ARG A 990 21.91 20.28 36.17
N MET A 991 21.61 19.32 35.29
CA MET A 991 20.35 18.59 35.29
C MET A 991 20.28 17.53 36.42
N GLN A 992 21.35 16.76 36.66
CA GLN A 992 21.47 15.88 37.83
C GLN A 992 21.30 16.66 39.15
N GLU A 993 21.89 17.85 39.26
CA GLU A 993 21.75 18.72 40.43
C GLU A 993 20.29 19.19 40.64
N ARG A 994 19.62 19.67 39.58
CA ARG A 994 18.20 20.09 39.65
C ARG A 994 17.26 18.95 40.04
N ARG A 995 17.45 17.76 39.48
CA ARG A 995 16.61 16.58 39.72
C ARG A 995 16.65 16.10 41.18
N ARG A 996 17.77 16.33 41.88
CA ARG A 996 17.94 15.99 43.31
C ARG A 996 17.27 17.02 44.25
N VAL A 997 16.72 18.13 43.74
CA VAL A 997 15.95 19.10 44.54
C VAL A 997 14.50 18.60 44.70
N PRO A 998 13.97 18.50 45.93
CA PRO A 998 12.58 18.07 46.14
C PRO A 998 11.59 19.10 45.54
N PRO A 999 10.58 18.66 44.74
CA PRO A 999 9.71 19.59 44.02
C PRO A 999 8.94 20.56 44.91
N LEU A 1000 9.01 21.86 44.59
CA LEU A 1000 8.34 22.93 45.34
C LEU A 1000 6.82 22.77 45.43
N LEU A 1001 6.20 22.10 44.45
CA LEU A 1001 4.75 21.87 44.39
C LEU A 1001 4.28 20.54 45.01
N SER A 1002 5.16 19.73 45.61
CA SER A 1002 4.84 18.37 46.13
C SER A 1002 4.04 18.34 47.44
N LYS A 1003 2.83 18.92 47.46
CA LYS A 1003 1.85 18.71 48.53
C LYS A 1003 0.96 17.48 48.27
N GLY A 1004 1.57 16.30 48.37
CA GLY A 1004 0.86 15.02 48.38
C GLY A 1004 1.57 13.92 47.60
N THR A 1005 1.49 12.69 48.12
CA THR A 1005 1.80 11.42 47.43
C THR A 1005 3.11 11.37 46.63
N ILE A 1006 4.22 11.09 47.33
CA ILE A 1006 4.88 9.76 47.31
C ILE A 1006 5.73 9.68 48.59
N ASP A 1007 5.54 8.63 49.40
CA ASP A 1007 6.32 8.43 50.62
C ASP A 1007 7.72 7.89 50.27
N THR A 1008 8.76 8.68 50.51
CA THR A 1008 10.15 8.22 50.41
C THR A 1008 10.44 7.28 51.59
N PRO A 1009 10.96 6.05 51.37
CA PRO A 1009 11.32 5.17 52.48
C PRO A 1009 12.47 5.78 53.30
N PRO A 1010 12.42 5.71 54.64
CA PRO A 1010 13.39 6.39 55.50
C PRO A 1010 14.79 5.78 55.42
N SER A 1011 15.81 6.64 55.31
CA SER A 1011 17.22 6.23 55.31
C SER A 1011 17.59 5.59 56.66
N PRO A 1012 18.22 4.40 56.69
CA PRO A 1012 18.45 3.65 57.92
C PRO A 1012 19.70 4.11 58.69
N ASN A 1013 19.86 5.42 58.95
CA ASN A 1013 20.96 5.91 59.78
C ASN A 1013 20.74 7.30 60.42
N GLU A 1014 19.83 7.41 61.40
CA GLU A 1014 19.78 8.58 62.29
C GLU A 1014 19.46 8.16 63.74
N GLN A 1015 20.26 8.65 64.70
CA GLN A 1015 20.04 8.41 66.13
C GLN A 1015 19.18 9.54 66.73
N PRO A 1016 18.25 9.22 67.65
CA PRO A 1016 17.30 10.21 68.16
C PRO A 1016 17.97 11.23 69.13
N PRO A 1017 17.87 12.55 68.87
CA PRO A 1017 18.36 13.56 69.80
C PRO A 1017 17.42 13.72 71.01
N SER A 1018 17.99 13.74 72.23
CA SER A 1018 17.23 13.98 73.46
C SER A 1018 16.85 15.47 73.64
N PRO A 1019 15.68 15.80 74.21
CA PRO A 1019 15.12 17.15 74.11
C PRO A 1019 15.57 18.12 75.22
N LYS A 1020 15.67 19.42 74.89
CA LYS A 1020 15.19 20.53 75.73
C LYS A 1020 15.11 21.89 75.01
N ALA A 1021 13.94 22.51 75.12
CA ALA A 1021 13.66 23.95 74.92
C ALA A 1021 14.05 24.72 76.24
N PRO A 1022 13.88 26.06 76.40
CA PRO A 1022 12.98 26.96 75.65
C PRO A 1022 13.45 28.41 75.34
N LEU A 1023 12.67 29.08 74.47
CA LEU A 1023 12.12 30.48 74.50
C LEU A 1023 12.97 31.64 75.12
N LEU A 1024 12.92 32.89 74.63
CA LEU A 1024 11.74 33.72 74.30
C LEU A 1024 12.04 34.85 73.29
N GLU A 1025 10.98 35.37 72.63
CA GLU A 1025 10.75 36.74 72.08
C GLU A 1025 11.85 37.49 71.27
N THR A 1026 11.51 38.19 70.17
CA THR A 1026 10.87 39.53 70.21
C THR A 1026 10.15 39.88 68.88
N THR A 1027 9.35 40.97 68.89
CA THR A 1027 8.31 41.38 67.95
C THR A 1027 8.69 41.83 66.52
N LEU A 1028 7.69 41.76 65.64
CA LEU A 1028 7.59 42.34 64.28
C LEU A 1028 8.10 43.79 64.12
N SER A 1029 8.67 44.09 62.94
CA SER A 1029 8.70 45.43 62.32
C SER A 1029 8.95 45.31 60.81
N VAL A 1030 8.34 46.18 59.99
CA VAL A 1030 8.44 46.17 58.52
C VAL A 1030 9.07 47.47 58.01
N PRO A 1031 10.03 47.40 57.08
CA PRO A 1031 10.20 48.47 56.09
C PRO A 1031 10.38 47.95 54.64
N ARG A 1032 9.35 48.25 53.85
CA ARG A 1032 9.31 48.59 52.40
C ARG A 1032 10.59 48.45 51.55
N TYR A 1033 10.41 47.80 50.40
CA TYR A 1033 11.27 47.89 49.21
C TYR A 1033 11.07 49.23 48.47
N SER A 1034 12.13 49.78 47.86
CA SER A 1034 12.10 50.56 46.61
C SER A 1034 13.54 50.82 46.09
N PRO A 1035 13.77 51.05 44.77
CA PRO A 1035 15.10 50.89 44.15
C PRO A 1035 15.80 52.21 43.73
N PRO A 1036 17.10 52.12 43.38
CA PRO A 1036 17.80 53.05 42.50
C PRO A 1036 18.64 52.37 41.37
N TRP A 1037 19.00 52.96 40.23
CA TRP A 1037 18.39 54.01 39.38
C TRP A 1037 18.99 53.97 37.96
N ASP A 1038 18.16 54.32 36.98
CA ASP A 1038 18.35 54.98 35.67
C ASP A 1038 19.75 55.34 35.13
N ILE A 1039 19.91 55.25 33.80
CA ILE A 1039 20.62 56.25 32.98
C ILE A 1039 19.74 56.69 31.78
N GLU A 1040 19.31 57.95 31.85
CA GLU A 1040 19.00 58.92 30.78
C GLU A 1040 18.31 58.47 29.47
N PHE A 1041 16.99 58.73 29.39
CA PHE A 1041 16.39 59.39 28.22
C PHE A 1041 16.35 60.91 28.46
N LYS A 1042 16.33 61.73 27.41
CA LYS A 1042 16.12 63.19 27.55
C LYS A 1042 15.34 63.82 26.40
N ASP A 1043 14.21 64.41 26.80
CA ASP A 1043 13.21 65.23 26.11
C ASP A 1043 13.62 65.98 24.81
N MET A 1044 12.63 66.11 23.91
CA MET A 1044 11.94 67.40 23.71
C MET A 1044 10.59 67.19 22.99
N SER A 1045 9.59 68.02 23.33
CA SER A 1045 8.24 68.00 22.72
C SER A 1045 8.13 68.85 21.45
N GLY A 1046 7.13 68.57 20.60
CA GLY A 1046 6.93 69.22 19.29
C GLY A 1046 6.58 70.73 19.32
N PRO A 1047 6.29 71.31 18.14
CA PRO A 1047 4.90 71.22 17.64
C PRO A 1047 4.75 70.95 16.12
N SER A 1048 3.49 70.93 15.68
CA SER A 1048 2.98 70.69 14.32
C SER A 1048 3.29 71.75 13.26
N SER A 1049 3.53 71.33 12.00
CA SER A 1049 2.77 71.81 10.82
C SER A 1049 3.11 71.04 9.52
N GLU A 1050 2.23 71.20 8.53
CA GLU A 1050 2.11 70.53 7.22
C GLU A 1050 3.25 70.73 6.18
N SER A 1051 3.07 70.08 5.02
CA SER A 1051 3.54 70.41 3.64
C SER A 1051 4.81 69.77 3.03
N ASP A 1052 4.55 68.92 2.03
CA ASP A 1052 5.08 68.86 0.65
C ASP A 1052 6.58 68.82 0.25
N SER A 1053 6.78 68.04 -0.84
CA SER A 1053 7.67 68.27 -2.02
C SER A 1053 9.12 67.72 -2.07
N GLN A 1054 9.28 66.70 -2.94
CA GLN A 1054 10.15 66.61 -4.15
C GLN A 1054 11.69 66.81 -4.12
N ALA A 1055 12.31 66.29 -5.22
CA ALA A 1055 13.68 66.46 -5.72
C ALA A 1055 14.81 65.78 -4.91
N GLU A 1056 15.49 64.74 -5.42
CA GLU A 1056 16.46 64.71 -6.55
C GLU A 1056 17.81 65.39 -6.26
N SER A 1057 18.91 64.61 -6.28
CA SER A 1057 19.89 64.58 -7.40
C SER A 1057 21.29 64.09 -6.99
N SER A 1058 22.05 63.57 -7.97
CA SER A 1058 23.52 63.35 -8.01
C SER A 1058 24.23 62.57 -6.88
N ARG A 1059 25.23 61.69 -7.07
CA ARG A 1059 25.92 60.98 -8.17
C ARG A 1059 27.41 60.83 -7.74
N GLU A 1060 28.07 59.83 -8.32
CA GLU A 1060 29.53 59.72 -8.52
C GLU A 1060 30.40 59.36 -7.29
N GLU A 1061 30.87 58.10 -7.30
CA GLU A 1061 32.07 57.61 -6.60
C GLU A 1061 33.35 58.16 -7.29
N PRO A 1062 34.56 58.04 -6.69
CA PRO A 1062 35.33 56.81 -6.94
C PRO A 1062 36.26 56.30 -5.81
N ASP A 1063 36.45 54.98 -5.82
CA ASP A 1063 37.64 54.16 -5.53
C ASP A 1063 38.45 54.20 -4.21
N GLU A 1064 38.79 52.96 -3.81
CA GLU A 1064 39.98 52.45 -3.11
C GLU A 1064 40.47 53.08 -1.78
N SER A 1065 40.25 52.34 -0.69
CA SER A 1065 41.34 51.98 0.24
C SER A 1065 41.08 50.65 0.95
N GLU A 1066 42.14 49.89 1.22
CA GLU A 1066 42.08 48.58 1.87
C GLU A 1066 41.73 48.70 3.37
N SER A 1067 40.84 47.84 3.88
CA SER A 1067 40.82 47.52 5.32
C SER A 1067 40.34 46.09 5.56
N SER A 1068 40.95 45.45 6.55
CA SER A 1068 40.67 44.06 6.94
C SER A 1068 39.48 43.98 7.90
N SER A 1069 38.44 43.24 7.53
CA SER A 1069 37.32 42.90 8.40
C SER A 1069 37.41 41.45 8.89
N ASP A 1070 38.02 41.24 10.05
CA ASP A 1070 37.60 40.13 10.92
C ASP A 1070 36.07 40.22 11.09
N SER A 1071 35.38 39.11 10.89
CA SER A 1071 33.92 39.05 10.92
C SER A 1071 33.47 37.75 11.58
N ASP A 1072 32.89 37.88 12.78
CA ASP A 1072 32.40 36.76 13.57
C ASP A 1072 31.25 36.03 12.86
N PRO A 1073 31.26 34.68 12.76
CA PRO A 1073 30.32 33.94 11.92
C PRO A 1073 28.99 33.56 12.61
N ASP A 1074 28.77 33.96 13.86
CA ASP A 1074 27.69 33.42 14.71
C ASP A 1074 26.31 34.10 14.58
N SER A 1075 26.14 35.08 13.68
CA SER A 1075 24.87 35.81 13.52
C SER A 1075 23.93 35.28 12.42
N ASP A 1076 24.36 34.35 11.57
CA ASP A 1076 23.59 33.91 10.38
C ASP A 1076 23.29 32.39 10.39
N GLN A 1077 22.69 31.92 11.49
CA GLN A 1077 22.03 30.61 11.56
C GLN A 1077 20.52 30.79 11.66
N GLY A 1078 19.86 30.88 10.49
CA GLY A 1078 18.40 30.90 10.40
C GLY A 1078 17.74 29.75 11.16
N SER A 1079 16.63 30.03 11.81
CA SER A 1079 15.88 29.06 12.60
C SER A 1079 15.27 27.99 11.70
N ILE A 1080 15.93 26.83 11.62
CA ILE A 1080 15.37 25.61 11.01
C ILE A 1080 14.09 25.25 11.78
N GLN A 1081 12.93 25.54 11.17
CA GLN A 1081 11.59 25.16 11.62
C GLN A 1081 11.14 23.88 10.89
N GLY A 1082 10.06 23.24 11.35
CA GLY A 1082 9.51 21.99 10.77
C GLY A 1082 8.88 22.12 9.38
N SER A 1083 9.22 23.14 8.59
CA SER A 1083 8.81 23.30 7.18
C SER A 1083 9.50 22.32 6.23
N ASP A 1084 10.61 21.75 6.66
CA ASP A 1084 11.66 21.29 5.76
C ASP A 1084 11.46 19.89 5.17
N ALA A 1085 10.56 19.07 5.71
CA ALA A 1085 10.29 17.73 5.16
C ALA A 1085 9.75 17.80 3.71
N GLU A 1086 8.90 18.80 3.41
CA GLU A 1086 8.34 19.02 2.07
C GLU A 1086 9.38 19.60 1.10
N ALA A 1087 10.35 20.37 1.60
CA ALA A 1087 11.51 20.82 0.82
C ALA A 1087 12.56 19.70 0.61
N MET A 1088 12.69 18.78 1.57
CA MET A 1088 13.59 17.62 1.48
C MET A 1088 13.05 16.54 0.53
N LEU A 1089 11.74 16.32 0.45
CA LEU A 1089 11.17 15.30 -0.42
C LEU A 1089 10.81 15.84 -1.82
N GLY A 1090 10.56 17.14 -1.96
CA GLY A 1090 10.31 17.79 -3.26
C GLY A 1090 8.97 17.37 -3.89
N ASP A 1091 8.80 17.57 -5.19
CA ASP A 1091 7.56 17.20 -5.89
C ASP A 1091 7.36 15.67 -6.07
N ASP A 1092 8.36 14.83 -5.75
CA ASP A 1092 8.34 13.37 -5.98
C ASP A 1092 7.48 12.58 -4.94
N TRP A 1093 6.41 13.21 -4.44
CA TRP A 1093 5.43 12.67 -3.49
C TRP A 1093 4.58 11.50 -4.04
N ASP A 1094 4.49 11.35 -5.37
CA ASP A 1094 3.74 10.28 -6.04
C ASP A 1094 4.31 8.86 -5.79
N GLY A 1095 5.44 8.75 -5.09
CA GLY A 1095 6.15 7.50 -4.82
C GLY A 1095 6.40 7.18 -3.34
N LEU A 1096 5.46 7.48 -2.44
CA LEU A 1096 5.47 6.97 -1.05
C LEU A 1096 4.47 5.80 -0.94
N LEU A 1097 5.01 4.61 -0.71
CA LEU A 1097 4.28 3.35 -0.87
C LEU A 1097 3.56 2.89 0.41
N ALA A 1098 2.93 1.71 0.32
CA ALA A 1098 2.16 1.12 1.40
C ALA A 1098 3.02 0.67 2.59
N LEU A 1099 4.34 0.48 2.43
CA LEU A 1099 5.25 -0.17 3.39
C LEU A 1099 4.89 -1.64 3.69
N GLU A 1100 4.22 -2.30 2.74
CA GLU A 1100 3.72 -3.69 2.88
C GLU A 1100 4.56 -4.72 2.11
N THR A 1101 5.47 -4.25 1.24
CA THR A 1101 6.42 -5.10 0.49
C THR A 1101 7.88 -4.82 0.85
N GLU A 1102 8.78 -5.77 0.54
CA GLU A 1102 10.25 -5.54 0.69
C GLU A 1102 10.70 -4.51 -0.35
N GLU A 1103 10.03 -4.48 -1.51
CA GLU A 1103 10.25 -3.51 -2.58
C GLU A 1103 9.81 -2.08 -2.18
N ASP A 1104 8.73 -1.93 -1.40
CA ASP A 1104 8.29 -0.64 -0.85
C ASP A 1104 9.41 -0.03 0.01
N VAL A 1105 9.87 -0.80 1.01
CA VAL A 1105 10.95 -0.41 1.93
C VAL A 1105 12.28 -0.23 1.18
N ALA A 1106 12.53 -1.02 0.13
CA ALA A 1106 13.70 -0.81 -0.71
C ALA A 1106 13.67 0.53 -1.43
N LEU A 1107 12.54 0.98 -1.97
CA LEU A 1107 12.44 2.27 -2.67
C LEU A 1107 12.61 3.46 -1.71
N ASP A 1108 12.02 3.37 -0.51
CA ASP A 1108 12.19 4.40 0.50
C ASP A 1108 13.61 4.44 1.12
N MET A 1109 14.40 3.36 1.02
CA MET A 1109 15.73 3.27 1.65
C MET A 1109 16.95 3.23 0.70
N ASP A 1110 16.88 2.62 -0.49
CA ASP A 1110 18.02 2.32 -1.39
C ASP A 1110 18.34 3.35 -2.48
#